data_AF-A0A8H3AVM6-F1
#
_entry.id   AF-A0A8H3AVM6-F1
#
_cell.length_a   1.000
_cell.length_b   1.000
_cell.length_c   1.000
_cell.angle_alpha   90.00
_cell.angle_beta   90.00
_cell.angle_gamma   90.00
#
_symmetry.space_group_name_H-M   'P 1'
#
loop_
_entity.id
_entity.type
_entity.pdbx_description
1 polymer ?
#
loop_
_entity_poly.entity_id
_entity_poly.type
_entity_poly.pdbx_seq_one_letter_code
_entity_poly.pdbx_strand_id
1 'polypeptide(L)'
;DAARVNAFYVGNMVHDLTYRYGFTETSYNFQQNNNGLGGAQNDRVQISVQDSSGSNNAVFSTPPDGQSGQMRMYLWTYTSPQGDGALENDIVTHEYGHGVSNRLTGGGTATCLQTTESRGLGEGWSDALADWTEQKSAEERPFTLGSYVYTKNIRTYPYSTDKSVNPRTYATLKGLTAVHSIGEVWALLWHEIYAALIAAHGFTSEKNNTESTAGNVVALHLFIDAMKLQPCNPTFITARNAVIQADANRYNGANKCLLWRAYAKRGLGYVCTPYMNEMSYSKATTARNYKDTNQTEREFLNIPRTYGVKGIDHPLSKRGINASPQEAAKSFLESKLGVDAGNLIRKTGHTDNSTRVANEYFLQQFNGIPVANAVANVAVKDNKVLSFSASFVKATLHRPSQNSQSKMQLRRLTLTGAKYNSFPVGLEYFAKDNDQVVLTHTVQVQNTATMEWYLTYIDASSGEVVNLVDFTAEASYRVIPFTSQDPRDGFQVITNPHDPVSSPNGWHQHGTTKTTDTSGNNVISYASSIAETTTQSSATNNYHYGFDPKVSNMVHDLTYRYGFTESSYNFQQNNNGLRGAQGDRVYIMVQDSLITNNASFSTPPDGQPGVMRTFFWTYTSPRRDGALENDIVTHEYGRGISNRLTGGGTATCLQTTEARGLGEGWSDALAEWTEQTSAKERDFTLGSYVNTQSIRTYPYSTNMTTNPRTYATLKGLGDGDLHSIGEVWALLWHEIYVALIAKYGFTTNKNDPTLAAGNTIALHLFIDGLKLQPCNPTYISARDAVIQADANRYGGVNTCLLWKACAKRGLGYGATTTKVNSMTLPPGC
;
A
#
# COMPACT_ATOMS: atom_id res chain seq x y z
N ASP A 1 7.16 -7.48 -4.83
CA ASP A 1 6.21 -6.54 -5.48
C ASP A 1 5.70 -5.43 -4.58
N ALA A 2 4.99 -5.73 -3.49
CA ALA A 2 4.45 -4.71 -2.59
C ALA A 2 5.49 -3.67 -2.15
N ALA A 3 6.70 -4.09 -1.80
CA ALA A 3 7.81 -3.20 -1.43
C ALA A 3 8.26 -2.26 -2.58
N ARG A 4 8.39 -2.78 -3.81
CA ARG A 4 8.71 -1.97 -5.01
C ARG A 4 7.61 -0.97 -5.33
N VAL A 5 6.36 -1.39 -5.21
CA VAL A 5 5.18 -0.51 -5.42
C VAL A 5 5.12 0.57 -4.35
N ASN A 6 5.36 0.22 -3.07
CA ASN A 6 5.38 1.19 -1.98
C ASN A 6 6.52 2.21 -2.15
N ALA A 7 7.75 1.75 -2.44
CA ALA A 7 8.89 2.63 -2.70
C ALA A 7 8.66 3.54 -3.92
N PHE A 8 8.08 3.03 -5.01
CA PHE A 8 7.70 3.82 -6.17
C PHE A 8 6.66 4.89 -5.81
N TYR A 9 5.62 4.51 -5.05
CA TYR A 9 4.59 5.44 -4.58
C TYR A 9 5.18 6.53 -3.68
N VAL A 10 5.91 6.17 -2.61
CA VAL A 10 6.49 7.14 -1.67
C VAL A 10 7.48 8.05 -2.36
N GLY A 11 8.38 7.51 -3.21
CA GLY A 11 9.34 8.31 -3.95
C GLY A 11 8.68 9.36 -4.85
N ASN A 12 7.61 8.99 -5.57
CA ASN A 12 6.86 9.96 -6.38
C ASN A 12 6.08 10.97 -5.53
N MET A 13 5.51 10.56 -4.38
CA MET A 13 4.86 11.48 -3.45
C MET A 13 5.84 12.52 -2.90
N VAL A 14 7.07 12.12 -2.54
CA VAL A 14 8.11 13.06 -2.09
C VAL A 14 8.55 13.98 -3.24
N HIS A 15 8.70 13.45 -4.46
CA HIS A 15 8.96 14.29 -5.64
C HIS A 15 7.88 15.36 -5.80
N ASP A 16 6.62 14.95 -5.88
CA ASP A 16 5.49 15.85 -6.14
C ASP A 16 5.33 16.89 -5.02
N LEU A 17 5.47 16.46 -3.76
CA LEU A 17 5.47 17.35 -2.61
C LEU A 17 6.60 18.39 -2.71
N THR A 18 7.85 17.93 -2.84
CA THR A 18 9.00 18.86 -2.82
C THR A 18 9.02 19.78 -4.04
N TYR A 19 8.51 19.31 -5.19
CA TYR A 19 8.31 20.13 -6.39
C TYR A 19 7.40 21.33 -6.12
N ARG A 20 6.24 21.10 -5.49
CA ARG A 20 5.30 22.15 -5.11
C ARG A 20 5.94 23.22 -4.22
N TYR A 21 6.85 22.81 -3.34
CA TYR A 21 7.60 23.70 -2.45
C TYR A 21 8.88 24.29 -3.09
N GLY A 22 9.14 24.00 -4.37
CA GLY A 22 10.17 24.66 -5.16
C GLY A 22 11.38 23.81 -5.49
N PHE A 23 11.40 22.51 -5.21
CA PHE A 23 12.43 21.60 -5.75
C PHE A 23 12.04 21.16 -7.16
N THR A 24 12.17 22.11 -8.10
CA THR A 24 11.81 21.97 -9.52
C THR A 24 13.04 21.66 -10.39
N GLU A 25 12.84 21.55 -11.70
CA GLU A 25 13.88 21.31 -12.70
C GLU A 25 15.01 22.36 -12.62
N THR A 26 14.64 23.64 -12.53
CA THR A 26 15.61 24.75 -12.38
C THR A 26 16.26 24.79 -10.99
N SER A 27 15.73 24.04 -10.04
CA SER A 27 16.32 23.79 -8.72
C SER A 27 16.89 22.38 -8.60
N TYR A 28 17.21 21.73 -9.73
CA TYR A 28 17.99 20.50 -9.82
C TYR A 28 17.29 19.27 -9.21
N ASN A 29 15.98 19.14 -9.45
CA ASN A 29 15.20 17.95 -9.08
C ASN A 29 15.61 16.70 -9.89
N PHE A 30 14.94 15.57 -9.64
CA PHE A 30 15.24 14.30 -10.29
C PHE A 30 14.14 13.92 -11.28
N GLN A 31 14.38 14.10 -12.57
CA GLN A 31 13.44 13.75 -13.63
C GLN A 31 14.13 13.18 -14.87
N GLN A 32 13.52 12.14 -15.45
CA GLN A 32 13.99 11.55 -16.69
C GLN A 32 13.85 12.54 -17.85
N ASN A 33 12.76 13.31 -17.85
CA ASN A 33 12.46 14.35 -18.82
C ASN A 33 11.92 15.59 -18.10
N ASN A 34 12.54 16.73 -18.37
CA ASN A 34 12.22 18.02 -17.74
C ASN A 34 11.20 18.84 -18.56
N ASN A 35 10.69 18.29 -19.67
CA ASN A 35 9.75 18.95 -20.58
C ASN A 35 10.20 20.34 -21.07
N GLY A 36 11.51 20.57 -21.13
CA GLY A 36 12.09 21.87 -21.50
C GLY A 36 11.98 22.96 -20.42
N LEU A 37 11.64 22.62 -19.17
CA LEU A 37 11.46 23.57 -18.07
C LEU A 37 12.77 24.02 -17.39
N GLY A 38 13.92 23.47 -17.80
CA GLY A 38 15.25 23.80 -17.27
C GLY A 38 15.94 22.61 -16.62
N GLY A 39 17.08 22.84 -15.96
CA GLY A 39 17.89 21.78 -15.33
C GLY A 39 18.49 20.79 -16.33
N ALA A 40 19.30 19.86 -15.83
CA ALA A 40 19.74 18.69 -16.56
C ALA A 40 18.78 17.53 -16.30
N GLN A 41 18.35 16.85 -17.35
CA GLN A 41 17.42 15.72 -17.28
C GLN A 41 18.16 14.37 -17.29
N ASN A 42 17.42 13.26 -17.40
CA ASN A 42 17.91 11.87 -17.36
C ASN A 42 18.40 11.45 -15.97
N ASP A 43 17.79 11.98 -14.93
CA ASP A 43 18.27 11.81 -13.57
C ASP A 43 17.18 11.44 -12.56
N ARG A 44 16.09 10.82 -13.02
CA ARG A 44 15.08 10.22 -12.15
C ARG A 44 15.72 9.39 -11.03
N VAL A 45 15.08 9.35 -9.86
CA VAL A 45 15.57 8.54 -8.73
C VAL A 45 15.43 7.06 -9.07
N GLN A 46 16.51 6.32 -8.84
CA GLN A 46 16.58 4.86 -8.97
C GLN A 46 16.51 4.24 -7.58
N ILE A 47 15.45 3.48 -7.29
CA ILE A 47 15.24 2.83 -5.99
C ILE A 47 15.39 1.31 -6.12
N SER A 48 16.54 0.80 -5.68
CA SER A 48 16.82 -0.62 -5.52
C SER A 48 16.20 -1.10 -4.21
N VAL A 49 15.19 -1.95 -4.30
CA VAL A 49 14.48 -2.52 -3.14
C VAL A 49 15.03 -3.91 -2.81
N GLN A 50 15.16 -4.21 -1.51
CA GLN A 50 15.79 -5.44 -1.01
C GLN A 50 17.20 -5.63 -1.57
N ASP A 51 17.95 -4.53 -1.67
CA ASP A 51 19.25 -4.53 -2.30
C ASP A 51 20.23 -5.41 -1.51
N SER A 52 20.79 -6.42 -2.18
CA SER A 52 21.62 -7.44 -1.54
C SER A 52 23.02 -6.95 -1.15
N SER A 53 23.38 -5.70 -1.46
CA SER A 53 24.66 -5.12 -1.05
C SER A 53 24.72 -4.74 0.43
N GLY A 54 23.58 -4.77 1.14
CA GLY A 54 23.51 -4.39 2.56
C GLY A 54 22.36 -5.04 3.32
N SER A 55 22.34 -4.79 4.62
CA SER A 55 21.23 -5.10 5.54
C SER A 55 21.23 -4.08 6.67
N ASN A 56 20.12 -3.96 7.40
CA ASN A 56 20.00 -3.11 8.60
C ASN A 56 20.33 -1.63 8.36
N ASN A 57 20.06 -1.15 7.15
CA ASN A 57 20.32 0.24 6.75
C ASN A 57 19.50 0.62 5.49
N ALA A 58 19.66 1.85 5.04
CA ALA A 58 19.36 2.29 3.68
C ALA A 58 20.43 3.34 3.27
N VAL A 59 20.58 3.62 1.98
CA VAL A 59 21.54 4.60 1.49
C VAL A 59 21.03 5.30 0.23
N PHE A 60 21.13 6.63 0.20
CA PHE A 60 20.99 7.44 -1.01
C PHE A 60 22.33 8.01 -1.48
N SER A 61 22.72 7.69 -2.72
CA SER A 61 23.81 8.36 -3.42
C SER A 61 23.27 9.50 -4.27
N THR A 62 23.72 10.73 -4.00
CA THR A 62 23.31 11.93 -4.76
C THR A 62 24.45 12.40 -5.66
N PRO A 63 24.44 12.07 -6.96
CA PRO A 63 25.35 12.70 -7.92
C PRO A 63 24.83 14.10 -8.33
N PRO A 64 25.65 14.88 -9.05
CA PRO A 64 25.23 16.17 -9.61
C PRO A 64 24.00 16.07 -10.52
N ASP A 65 23.39 17.22 -10.80
CA ASP A 65 22.26 17.37 -11.74
C ASP A 65 22.51 16.67 -13.09
N GLY A 66 21.51 15.97 -13.62
CA GLY A 66 21.62 15.18 -14.85
C GLY A 66 22.19 13.76 -14.67
N GLN A 67 22.43 13.33 -13.42
CA GLN A 67 22.73 11.93 -13.08
C GLN A 67 21.76 11.40 -12.03
N SER A 68 21.22 10.19 -12.26
CA SER A 68 20.24 9.58 -11.36
C SER A 68 20.75 9.44 -9.92
N GLY A 69 19.97 9.96 -8.97
CA GLY A 69 20.11 9.59 -7.56
C GLY A 69 19.84 8.09 -7.38
N GLN A 70 20.66 7.41 -6.57
CA GLN A 70 20.54 5.97 -6.31
C GLN A 70 20.19 5.71 -4.85
N MET A 71 18.94 5.31 -4.61
CA MET A 71 18.44 4.87 -3.32
C MET A 71 18.53 3.33 -3.25
N ARG A 72 19.15 2.82 -2.19
CA ARG A 72 19.22 1.38 -1.91
C ARG A 72 18.54 1.11 -0.57
N MET A 73 17.44 0.37 -0.63
CA MET A 73 16.65 -0.04 0.53
C MET A 73 17.02 -1.48 0.87
N TYR A 74 17.40 -1.73 2.13
CA TYR A 74 17.81 -3.06 2.57
C TYR A 74 16.75 -3.76 3.42
N LEU A 75 16.91 -5.08 3.56
CA LEU A 75 16.22 -5.87 4.59
C LEU A 75 16.87 -5.65 5.96
N TRP A 76 16.05 -5.72 7.01
CA TRP A 76 16.42 -5.51 8.40
C TRP A 76 16.17 -6.78 9.22
N THR A 77 17.15 -7.16 10.02
CA THR A 77 17.21 -8.46 10.71
C THR A 77 16.90 -8.40 12.21
N TYR A 78 16.39 -7.26 12.69
CA TYR A 78 16.01 -7.05 14.09
C TYR A 78 14.61 -7.54 14.46
N THR A 79 13.78 -7.84 13.46
CA THR A 79 12.43 -8.38 13.61
C THR A 79 12.34 -9.81 13.06
N SER A 80 11.32 -10.55 13.49
CA SER A 80 10.95 -11.85 12.91
C SER A 80 9.48 -11.82 12.51
N PRO A 81 9.16 -11.93 11.21
CA PRO A 81 10.09 -11.97 10.06
C PRO A 81 10.89 -10.66 9.89
N GLN A 82 11.92 -10.70 9.04
CA GLN A 82 12.75 -9.55 8.71
C GLN A 82 11.90 -8.38 8.22
N GLY A 83 12.19 -7.17 8.69
CA GLY A 83 11.55 -5.95 8.24
C GLY A 83 12.10 -5.53 6.88
N ASP A 84 11.23 -5.12 5.97
CA ASP A 84 11.63 -4.55 4.68
C ASP A 84 11.66 -3.02 4.79
N GLY A 85 12.85 -2.41 4.65
CA GLY A 85 13.01 -0.97 4.74
C GLY A 85 12.23 -0.19 3.67
N ALA A 86 11.91 -0.80 2.53
CA ALA A 86 11.09 -0.17 1.49
C ALA A 86 9.59 -0.08 1.85
N LEU A 87 9.17 -0.74 2.93
CA LEU A 87 7.83 -0.63 3.51
C LEU A 87 7.79 0.32 4.71
N GLU A 88 8.90 0.96 5.07
CA GLU A 88 8.95 1.96 6.12
C GLU A 88 9.09 3.36 5.47
N ASN A 89 7.97 4.08 5.40
CA ASN A 89 7.82 5.30 4.60
C ASN A 89 8.74 6.43 5.09
N ASP A 90 8.99 6.52 6.40
CA ASP A 90 9.93 7.49 6.97
C ASP A 90 11.38 7.24 6.51
N ILE A 91 11.82 5.98 6.36
CA ILE A 91 13.16 5.65 5.83
C ILE A 91 13.23 6.01 4.35
N VAL A 92 12.23 5.64 3.53
CA VAL A 92 12.22 6.02 2.10
C VAL A 92 12.24 7.55 1.94
N THR A 93 11.48 8.27 2.77
CA THR A 93 11.45 9.73 2.78
C THR A 93 12.77 10.33 3.25
N HIS A 94 13.38 9.77 4.30
CA HIS A 94 14.70 10.15 4.80
C HIS A 94 15.75 10.03 3.69
N GLU A 95 15.83 8.89 3.02
CA GLU A 95 16.79 8.68 1.93
C GLU A 95 16.58 9.68 0.79
N TYR A 96 15.32 9.96 0.42
CA TYR A 96 15.03 10.98 -0.60
C TYR A 96 15.45 12.39 -0.12
N GLY A 97 15.33 12.66 1.18
CA GLY A 97 15.79 13.89 1.83
C GLY A 97 17.30 14.16 1.63
N HIS A 98 18.13 13.13 1.52
CA HIS A 98 19.53 13.29 1.13
C HIS A 98 19.67 13.82 -0.29
N GLY A 99 18.85 13.31 -1.22
CA GLY A 99 18.77 13.81 -2.59
C GLY A 99 18.41 15.31 -2.64
N VAL A 100 17.34 15.69 -1.95
CA VAL A 100 16.87 17.08 -1.86
C VAL A 100 17.94 17.99 -1.28
N SER A 101 18.49 17.63 -0.12
CA SER A 101 19.45 18.48 0.60
C SER A 101 20.77 18.63 -0.13
N ASN A 102 21.31 17.58 -0.76
CA ASN A 102 22.53 17.65 -1.56
C ASN A 102 22.34 18.40 -2.89
N ARG A 103 21.20 18.24 -3.58
CA ARG A 103 20.94 18.96 -4.83
C ARG A 103 20.68 20.45 -4.58
N LEU A 104 19.94 20.82 -3.55
CA LEU A 104 19.68 22.23 -3.24
C LEU A 104 20.93 22.96 -2.70
N THR A 105 21.67 22.32 -1.80
CA THR A 105 22.84 22.94 -1.17
C THR A 105 23.99 23.05 -2.17
N GLY A 106 24.41 24.27 -2.49
CA GLY A 106 25.48 24.51 -3.46
C GLY A 106 25.07 24.29 -4.92
N GLY A 107 23.76 24.30 -5.21
CA GLY A 107 23.21 24.51 -6.56
C GLY A 107 23.46 23.37 -7.55
N GLY A 108 22.96 22.17 -7.26
CA GLY A 108 22.97 21.03 -8.18
C GLY A 108 24.29 20.27 -8.26
N THR A 109 25.33 20.75 -7.55
CA THR A 109 26.67 20.12 -7.55
C THR A 109 26.73 18.83 -6.73
N ALA A 110 25.87 18.68 -5.72
CA ALA A 110 25.84 17.55 -4.79
C ALA A 110 27.17 17.30 -4.03
N THR A 111 28.06 18.29 -3.96
CA THR A 111 29.37 18.19 -3.27
C THR A 111 29.50 19.14 -2.08
N CYS A 112 28.37 19.60 -1.55
CA CYS A 112 28.33 20.67 -0.55
C CYS A 112 27.84 20.28 0.84
N LEU A 113 27.65 18.99 1.12
CA LEU A 113 27.48 18.44 2.46
C LEU A 113 28.54 17.36 2.71
N GLN A 114 29.79 17.75 2.88
CA GLN A 114 30.96 16.86 2.90
C GLN A 114 31.73 16.89 4.22
N THR A 115 31.74 18.03 4.92
CA THR A 115 32.32 18.12 6.27
C THR A 115 31.46 17.36 7.28
N THR A 116 32.04 16.90 8.39
CA THR A 116 31.30 16.12 9.40
C THR A 116 30.04 16.83 9.90
N GLU A 117 30.12 18.14 10.19
CA GLU A 117 28.97 18.91 10.66
C GLU A 117 27.90 19.08 9.56
N SER A 118 28.30 19.38 8.32
CA SER A 118 27.37 19.53 7.19
C SER A 118 26.71 18.21 6.77
N ARG A 119 27.45 17.09 6.82
CA ARG A 119 26.87 15.76 6.65
C ARG A 119 25.84 15.46 7.74
N GLY A 120 26.13 15.85 8.99
CA GLY A 120 25.16 15.78 10.07
C GLY A 120 23.92 16.65 9.82
N LEU A 121 24.05 17.84 9.25
CA LEU A 121 22.90 18.63 8.80
C LEU A 121 22.09 17.88 7.73
N GLY A 122 22.76 17.19 6.80
CA GLY A 122 22.13 16.33 5.80
C GLY A 122 21.25 15.24 6.44
N GLU A 123 21.77 14.51 7.42
CA GLU A 123 21.00 13.54 8.22
C GLU A 123 19.78 14.18 8.91
N GLY A 124 19.98 15.36 9.51
CA GLY A 124 18.91 16.06 10.22
C GLY A 124 17.81 16.62 9.31
N TRP A 125 18.16 17.06 8.10
CA TRP A 125 17.20 17.44 7.06
C TRP A 125 16.38 16.28 6.57
N SER A 126 17.01 15.13 6.36
CA SER A 126 16.33 13.90 5.97
C SER A 126 15.34 13.44 7.04
N ASP A 127 15.74 13.39 8.31
CA ASP A 127 14.86 13.04 9.44
C ASP A 127 13.68 14.00 9.57
N ALA A 128 13.93 15.31 9.42
CA ALA A 128 12.87 16.30 9.59
C ALA A 128 11.88 16.34 8.41
N LEU A 129 12.31 15.94 7.20
CA LEU A 129 11.39 15.74 6.08
C LEU A 129 10.44 14.56 6.37
N ALA A 130 10.99 13.45 6.87
CA ALA A 130 10.21 12.27 7.27
C ALA A 130 9.24 12.58 8.42
N ASP A 131 9.69 13.34 9.43
CA ASP A 131 8.82 13.84 10.49
C ASP A 131 7.66 14.66 9.91
N TRP A 132 7.96 15.64 9.05
CA TRP A 132 6.95 16.51 8.45
C TRP A 132 5.89 15.76 7.63
N THR A 133 6.28 14.76 6.82
CA THR A 133 5.35 14.00 5.96
C THR A 133 4.35 13.21 6.80
N GLU A 134 4.74 12.74 7.97
CA GLU A 134 3.91 11.90 8.82
C GLU A 134 3.03 12.67 9.80
N GLN A 135 3.27 13.97 10.05
CA GLN A 135 2.40 14.76 10.94
C GLN A 135 0.96 14.89 10.41
N LYS A 136 -0.03 14.53 11.24
CA LYS A 136 -1.46 14.44 10.85
C LYS A 136 -2.33 15.56 11.44
N SER A 137 -1.84 16.31 12.41
CA SER A 137 -2.64 17.33 13.10
C SER A 137 -1.77 18.43 13.70
N ALA A 138 -2.43 19.42 14.33
CA ALA A 138 -1.75 20.47 15.10
C ALA A 138 -1.18 19.99 16.45
N GLU A 139 -1.57 18.80 16.91
CA GLU A 139 -1.05 18.23 18.15
C GLU A 139 0.43 17.88 18.00
N GLU A 140 1.27 18.43 18.87
CA GLU A 140 2.66 18.02 18.94
C GLU A 140 2.73 16.62 19.54
N ARG A 141 3.54 15.75 18.91
CA ARG A 141 3.74 14.38 19.35
C ARG A 141 5.19 13.97 19.12
N PRO A 142 5.77 13.18 20.03
CA PRO A 142 7.09 12.61 19.81
C PRO A 142 7.14 11.80 18.50
N PHE A 143 8.09 12.12 17.64
CA PHE A 143 8.32 11.37 16.39
C PHE A 143 9.45 10.35 16.58
N THR A 144 9.25 9.14 16.05
CA THR A 144 10.24 8.06 16.05
C THR A 144 10.47 7.57 14.64
N LEU A 145 11.73 7.25 14.32
CA LEU A 145 12.15 6.83 12.99
C LEU A 145 12.44 5.32 12.95
N GLY A 146 12.04 4.65 11.87
CA GLY A 146 12.40 3.25 11.56
C GLY A 146 11.84 2.22 12.56
N SER A 147 10.67 2.50 13.13
CA SER A 147 10.14 1.76 14.26
C SER A 147 9.54 0.40 13.90
N TYR A 148 9.21 0.14 12.64
CA TYR A 148 8.77 -1.17 12.16
C TYR A 148 9.97 -2.10 11.93
N VAL A 149 11.06 -1.62 11.33
CA VAL A 149 12.26 -2.43 11.07
C VAL A 149 13.16 -2.63 12.29
N TYR A 150 13.08 -1.78 13.31
CA TYR A 150 13.97 -1.82 14.48
C TYR A 150 13.27 -2.06 15.84
N THR A 151 11.97 -2.37 15.88
CA THR A 151 11.11 -2.57 17.09
C THR A 151 11.07 -1.41 18.09
N LYS A 152 11.87 -0.37 17.87
CA LYS A 152 12.10 0.84 18.67
C LYS A 152 12.53 1.96 17.71
N ASN A 153 12.67 3.17 18.23
CA ASN A 153 13.29 4.28 17.51
C ASN A 153 14.75 3.96 17.16
N ILE A 154 15.17 4.16 15.90
CA ILE A 154 16.58 3.99 15.49
C ILE A 154 17.48 5.13 15.97
N ARG A 155 16.89 6.29 16.31
CA ARG A 155 17.59 7.43 16.90
C ARG A 155 17.63 7.31 18.43
N THR A 156 18.51 8.06 19.08
CA THR A 156 18.75 7.93 20.53
C THR A 156 17.51 8.29 21.35
N TYR A 157 16.79 9.33 20.90
CA TYR A 157 15.57 9.81 21.52
C TYR A 157 14.53 10.10 20.44
N PRO A 158 13.23 9.97 20.72
CA PRO A 158 12.19 10.53 19.87
C PRO A 158 12.42 12.04 19.67
N TYR A 159 12.07 12.60 18.53
CA TYR A 159 12.03 14.06 18.36
C TYR A 159 10.81 14.59 19.09
N SER A 160 11.05 15.42 20.11
CA SER A 160 9.99 15.99 20.94
C SER A 160 10.43 17.34 21.48
N THR A 161 9.49 18.26 21.58
CA THR A 161 9.64 19.56 22.22
C THR A 161 9.78 19.48 23.74
N ASP A 162 9.46 18.33 24.36
CA ASP A 162 9.73 18.06 25.77
C ASP A 162 11.19 17.66 26.00
N LYS A 163 11.87 18.40 26.88
CA LYS A 163 13.27 18.16 27.25
C LYS A 163 13.46 16.93 28.12
N SER A 164 12.39 16.44 28.76
CA SER A 164 12.42 15.20 29.53
C SER A 164 12.50 13.97 28.61
N VAL A 165 11.85 14.03 27.44
CA VAL A 165 11.85 12.98 26.42
C VAL A 165 13.11 13.04 25.56
N ASN A 166 13.50 14.24 25.11
CA ASN A 166 14.72 14.43 24.34
C ASN A 166 15.54 15.57 24.96
N PRO A 167 16.64 15.29 25.68
CA PRO A 167 17.44 16.31 26.35
C PRO A 167 18.50 16.98 25.47
N ARG A 168 18.61 16.63 24.19
CA ARG A 168 19.69 17.13 23.31
C ARG A 168 19.60 18.64 23.08
N THR A 169 20.76 19.27 22.91
CA THR A 169 20.94 20.70 22.63
C THR A 169 22.11 20.92 21.68
N TYR A 170 22.32 22.14 21.20
CA TYR A 170 23.49 22.51 20.41
C TYR A 170 24.82 22.20 21.13
N ALA A 171 24.86 22.37 22.45
CA ALA A 171 26.05 22.05 23.25
C ALA A 171 26.39 20.54 23.23
N THR A 172 25.41 19.67 22.96
CA THR A 172 25.62 18.23 22.83
C THR A 172 26.59 17.90 21.67
N LEU A 173 26.66 18.74 20.63
CA LEU A 173 27.55 18.52 19.47
C LEU A 173 29.03 18.36 19.84
N LYS A 174 29.49 19.00 20.94
CA LYS A 174 30.90 18.94 21.36
C LYS A 174 31.40 17.51 21.61
N GLY A 175 30.51 16.58 21.93
CA GLY A 175 30.84 15.17 22.18
C GLY A 175 30.53 14.23 21.03
N LEU A 176 30.02 14.71 19.89
CA LEU A 176 29.52 13.86 18.82
C LEU A 176 30.46 13.86 17.61
N THR A 177 30.72 12.67 17.08
CA THR A 177 31.57 12.46 15.90
C THR A 177 30.84 11.75 14.76
N ALA A 178 29.78 11.01 15.07
CA ALA A 178 28.94 10.32 14.08
C ALA A 178 27.92 11.28 13.47
N VAL A 179 27.83 11.29 12.13
CA VAL A 179 26.94 12.20 11.39
C VAL A 179 25.46 12.02 11.76
N HIS A 180 24.99 10.78 11.94
CA HIS A 180 23.62 10.50 12.40
C HIS A 180 23.35 11.16 13.75
N SER A 181 24.27 11.03 14.71
CA SER A 181 24.11 11.63 16.03
C SER A 181 24.15 13.14 15.97
N ILE A 182 24.95 13.74 15.08
CA ILE A 182 24.92 15.19 14.85
C ILE A 182 23.57 15.59 14.26
N GLY A 183 23.06 14.84 13.28
CA GLY A 183 21.77 15.07 12.64
C GLY A 183 20.59 15.02 13.58
N GLU A 184 20.60 14.14 14.59
CA GLU A 184 19.59 14.11 15.64
C GLU A 184 19.42 15.47 16.35
N VAL A 185 20.48 16.27 16.48
CA VAL A 185 20.39 17.60 17.09
C VAL A 185 19.71 18.59 16.14
N TRP A 186 19.97 18.47 14.84
CA TRP A 186 19.38 19.34 13.82
C TRP A 186 17.92 19.03 13.54
N ALA A 187 17.56 17.75 13.41
CA ALA A 187 16.17 17.32 13.29
C ALA A 187 15.33 17.76 14.49
N LEU A 188 15.88 17.64 15.71
CA LEU A 188 15.23 18.16 16.92
C LEU A 188 15.00 19.67 16.89
N LEU A 189 15.99 20.44 16.41
CA LEU A 189 15.82 21.89 16.22
C LEU A 189 14.71 22.20 15.23
N TRP A 190 14.58 21.39 14.19
CA TRP A 190 13.53 21.55 13.19
C TRP A 190 12.15 21.16 13.71
N HIS A 191 12.06 20.12 14.53
CA HIS A 191 10.85 19.75 15.25
C HIS A 191 10.36 20.89 16.17
N GLU A 192 11.27 21.58 16.88
CA GLU A 192 10.94 22.76 17.69
C GLU A 192 10.40 23.92 16.85
N ILE A 193 10.97 24.14 15.66
CA ILE A 193 10.53 25.21 14.76
C ILE A 193 9.18 24.86 14.14
N TYR A 194 9.00 23.61 13.72
CA TYR A 194 7.74 23.10 13.22
C TYR A 194 6.61 23.30 14.25
N ALA A 195 6.83 22.87 15.49
CA ALA A 195 5.86 23.06 16.57
C ALA A 195 5.58 24.55 16.85
N ALA A 196 6.61 25.40 16.85
CA ALA A 196 6.44 26.83 17.05
C ALA A 196 5.63 27.50 15.93
N LEU A 197 5.87 27.12 14.67
CA LEU A 197 5.14 27.63 13.52
C LEU A 197 3.68 27.16 13.52
N ILE A 198 3.41 25.89 13.86
CA ILE A 198 2.03 25.40 14.04
C ILE A 198 1.32 26.14 15.16
N ALA A 199 1.98 26.36 16.30
CA ALA A 199 1.38 27.10 17.40
C ALA A 199 1.02 28.54 17.01
N ALA A 200 1.81 29.17 16.12
CA ALA A 200 1.57 30.53 15.66
C ALA A 200 0.53 30.63 14.53
N HIS A 201 0.53 29.68 13.59
CA HIS A 201 -0.18 29.79 12.31
C HIS A 201 -1.22 28.68 12.06
N GLY A 202 -1.35 27.73 12.98
CA GLY A 202 -2.22 26.57 12.84
C GLY A 202 -1.63 25.48 11.94
N PHE A 203 -2.41 24.43 11.71
CA PHE A 203 -2.07 23.28 10.86
C PHE A 203 -3.13 23.13 9.76
N THR A 204 -2.70 22.74 8.56
CA THR A 204 -3.61 22.32 7.48
C THR A 204 -3.33 20.87 7.08
N SER A 205 -4.40 20.10 6.87
CA SER A 205 -4.34 18.77 6.27
C SER A 205 -4.08 18.80 4.76
N GLU A 206 -4.35 19.94 4.10
CA GLU A 206 -4.07 20.16 2.67
C GLU A 206 -2.58 20.47 2.45
N LYS A 207 -1.72 19.48 2.68
CA LYS A 207 -0.25 19.62 2.61
C LYS A 207 0.30 20.08 1.26
N ASN A 208 -0.44 19.91 0.17
CA ASN A 208 -0.02 20.35 -1.17
C ASN A 208 -0.53 21.76 -1.53
N ASN A 209 -1.34 22.39 -0.66
CA ASN A 209 -1.79 23.76 -0.85
C ASN A 209 -0.71 24.75 -0.38
N THR A 210 0.25 25.02 -1.27
CA THR A 210 1.43 25.83 -0.98
C THR A 210 1.14 27.32 -0.75
N GLU A 211 -0.07 27.78 -1.09
CA GLU A 211 -0.55 29.13 -0.81
C GLU A 211 -1.12 29.28 0.61
N SER A 212 -1.29 28.17 1.32
CA SER A 212 -1.73 28.19 2.72
C SER A 212 -0.71 28.91 3.61
N THR A 213 -1.21 29.70 4.54
CA THR A 213 -0.39 30.36 5.57
C THR A 213 -0.22 29.52 6.82
N ALA A 214 -0.71 28.27 6.82
CA ALA A 214 -0.60 27.36 7.97
C ALA A 214 0.87 27.04 8.31
N GLY A 215 1.14 26.81 9.59
CA GLY A 215 2.50 26.66 10.13
C GLY A 215 3.28 25.51 9.51
N ASN A 216 2.64 24.38 9.20
CA ASN A 216 3.28 23.27 8.51
C ASN A 216 3.68 23.62 7.07
N VAL A 217 2.89 24.44 6.36
CA VAL A 217 3.23 24.92 5.01
C VAL A 217 4.36 25.95 5.08
N VAL A 218 4.30 26.88 6.02
CA VAL A 218 5.40 27.84 6.27
C VAL A 218 6.70 27.10 6.59
N ALA A 219 6.66 26.07 7.44
CA ALA A 219 7.84 25.29 7.80
C ALA A 219 8.49 24.63 6.58
N LEU A 220 7.72 24.01 5.67
CA LEU A 220 8.29 23.34 4.50
C LEU A 220 8.78 24.31 3.41
N HIS A 221 8.17 25.50 3.28
CA HIS A 221 8.74 26.58 2.45
C HIS A 221 10.11 27.01 2.98
N LEU A 222 10.21 27.26 4.29
CA LEU A 222 11.49 27.62 4.92
C LEU A 222 12.52 26.49 4.82
N PHE A 223 12.08 25.23 4.91
CA PHE A 223 12.93 24.04 4.74
C PHE A 223 13.63 24.06 3.37
N ILE A 224 12.87 24.21 2.29
CA ILE A 224 13.40 24.18 0.91
C ILE A 224 14.22 25.43 0.61
N ASP A 225 13.71 26.61 0.94
CA ASP A 225 14.37 27.88 0.64
C ASP A 225 15.71 28.03 1.38
N ALA A 226 15.79 27.58 2.63
CA ALA A 226 17.03 27.68 3.41
C ALA A 226 18.18 26.89 2.76
N MET A 227 17.91 25.72 2.19
CA MET A 227 18.93 24.91 1.53
C MET A 227 19.47 25.54 0.26
N LYS A 228 18.62 26.30 -0.46
CA LYS A 228 19.05 27.11 -1.62
C LYS A 228 19.94 28.28 -1.23
N LEU A 229 19.81 28.79 0.00
CA LEU A 229 20.51 29.97 0.49
C LEU A 229 21.80 29.65 1.26
N GLN A 230 21.87 28.48 1.91
CA GLN A 230 23.00 28.15 2.76
C GLN A 230 24.29 27.93 1.93
N PRO A 231 25.46 28.30 2.47
CA PRO A 231 26.73 28.13 1.74
C PRO A 231 27.10 26.65 1.61
N CYS A 232 28.07 26.35 0.75
CA CYS A 232 28.67 25.02 0.65
C CYS A 232 29.33 24.63 1.99
N ASN A 233 29.13 23.39 2.43
CA ASN A 233 29.56 22.85 3.72
C ASN A 233 29.14 23.73 4.91
N PRO A 234 27.83 23.96 5.09
CA PRO A 234 27.33 24.83 6.14
C PRO A 234 27.60 24.24 7.54
N THR A 235 27.73 25.13 8.52
CA THR A 235 27.65 24.79 9.95
C THR A 235 26.20 24.97 10.42
N PHE A 236 25.86 24.49 11.61
CA PHE A 236 24.55 24.72 12.23
C PHE A 236 24.20 26.21 12.31
N ILE A 237 25.20 27.05 12.54
CA ILE A 237 25.04 28.52 12.61
C ILE A 237 24.69 29.09 11.23
N THR A 238 25.39 28.69 10.17
CA THR A 238 25.12 29.22 8.83
C THR A 238 23.82 28.66 8.26
N ALA A 239 23.50 27.38 8.52
CA ALA A 239 22.22 26.79 8.16
C ALA A 239 21.04 27.48 8.88
N ARG A 240 21.15 27.73 10.19
CA ARG A 240 20.17 28.53 10.94
C ARG A 240 19.97 29.91 10.31
N ASN A 241 21.07 30.60 10.01
CA ASN A 241 21.00 31.94 9.42
C ASN A 241 20.30 31.90 8.05
N ALA A 242 20.50 30.84 7.26
CA ALA A 242 19.80 30.63 6.00
C ALA A 242 18.29 30.45 6.18
N VAL A 243 17.83 29.74 7.23
CA VAL A 243 16.41 29.65 7.59
C VAL A 243 15.82 31.01 7.94
N ILE A 244 16.54 31.82 8.73
CA ILE A 244 16.11 33.18 9.05
C ILE A 244 16.06 34.06 7.78
N GLN A 245 17.02 33.89 6.87
CA GLN A 245 17.05 34.62 5.60
C GLN A 245 15.93 34.16 4.65
N ALA A 246 15.58 32.88 4.64
CA ALA A 246 14.43 32.36 3.90
C ALA A 246 13.13 33.03 4.37
N ASP A 247 12.95 33.18 5.69
CA ASP A 247 11.81 33.91 6.26
C ASP A 247 11.82 35.40 5.89
N ALA A 248 12.99 36.03 5.88
CA ALA A 248 13.15 37.40 5.41
C ALA A 248 12.75 37.56 3.93
N ASN A 249 13.15 36.61 3.08
CA ASN A 249 12.89 36.66 1.63
C ASN A 249 11.43 36.38 1.29
N ARG A 250 10.82 35.36 1.91
CA ARG A 250 9.47 34.90 1.56
C ARG A 250 8.38 35.62 2.35
N TYR A 251 8.61 35.86 3.64
CA TYR A 251 7.60 36.35 4.58
C TYR A 251 7.96 37.71 5.18
N ASN A 252 8.91 38.44 4.57
CA ASN A 252 9.39 39.73 5.05
C ASN A 252 9.86 39.69 6.52
N GLY A 253 10.33 38.53 6.99
CA GLY A 253 10.86 38.35 8.34
C GLY A 253 9.77 38.21 9.42
N ALA A 254 8.52 37.95 9.04
CA ALA A 254 7.38 37.87 9.96
C ALA A 254 7.57 36.81 11.08
N ASN A 255 8.35 35.76 10.83
CA ASN A 255 8.59 34.67 11.79
C ASN A 255 9.94 34.78 12.50
N LYS A 256 10.75 35.80 12.20
CA LYS A 256 12.13 35.93 12.70
C LYS A 256 12.26 35.71 14.21
N CYS A 257 11.49 36.41 15.04
CA CYS A 257 11.58 36.22 16.50
C CYS A 257 11.08 34.83 16.96
N LEU A 258 10.09 34.25 16.29
CA LEU A 258 9.57 32.91 16.58
C LEU A 258 10.67 31.86 16.32
N LEU A 259 11.31 31.95 15.15
CA LEU A 259 12.42 31.08 14.76
C LEU A 259 13.59 31.20 15.73
N TRP A 260 14.02 32.42 16.08
CA TRP A 260 15.09 32.63 17.06
C TRP A 260 14.78 32.01 18.43
N ARG A 261 13.54 32.10 18.90
CA ARG A 261 13.12 31.48 20.18
C ARG A 261 13.14 29.95 20.11
N ALA A 262 12.69 29.37 19.00
CA ALA A 262 12.73 27.93 18.81
C ALA A 262 14.19 27.41 18.81
N TYR A 263 15.10 28.07 18.09
CA TYR A 263 16.54 27.76 18.16
C TYR A 263 17.11 27.96 19.58
N ALA A 264 16.73 29.03 20.28
CA ALA A 264 17.21 29.33 21.63
C ALA A 264 16.78 28.27 22.66
N LYS A 265 15.60 27.65 22.48
CA LYS A 265 15.12 26.57 23.37
C LYS A 265 16.10 25.40 23.45
N ARG A 266 16.89 25.17 22.40
CA ARG A 266 17.92 24.12 22.29
C ARG A 266 19.35 24.69 22.22
N GLY A 267 19.56 25.95 22.59
CA GLY A 267 20.89 26.54 22.73
C GLY A 267 21.55 27.04 21.44
N LEU A 268 20.81 27.18 20.34
CA LEU A 268 21.32 27.72 19.06
C LEU A 268 20.74 29.10 18.71
N GLY A 269 20.14 29.81 19.66
CA GLY A 269 19.53 31.13 19.44
C GLY A 269 19.92 32.17 20.49
N TYR A 270 19.57 33.43 20.25
CA TYR A 270 19.62 34.50 21.25
C TYR A 270 18.19 34.94 21.63
N VAL A 271 18.06 35.70 22.73
CA VAL A 271 16.76 36.19 23.21
C VAL A 271 16.25 37.31 22.29
N CYS A 272 15.21 37.01 21.49
CA CYS A 272 14.49 38.02 20.69
C CYS A 272 13.36 38.64 21.53
N THR A 273 13.55 39.90 22.00
CA THR A 273 12.50 40.68 22.67
C THR A 273 11.60 41.39 21.65
N PRO A 274 10.30 41.58 21.92
CA PRO A 274 9.37 42.26 21.00
C PRO A 274 9.76 43.68 20.58
N TYR A 275 10.70 44.30 21.31
CA TYR A 275 11.14 45.69 21.11
C TYR A 275 12.43 45.86 20.29
N MET A 276 13.02 44.80 19.76
CA MET A 276 14.14 44.93 18.81
C MET A 276 13.62 45.08 17.38
N ASN A 277 12.95 46.20 17.12
CA ASN A 277 12.73 46.72 15.79
C ASN A 277 13.49 48.04 15.64
N GLU A 278 14.09 48.20 14.46
CA GLU A 278 14.69 49.41 13.90
C GLU A 278 16.12 49.80 14.34
N MET A 279 17.07 49.51 13.45
CA MET A 279 17.99 50.57 13.00
C MET A 279 18.43 50.33 11.55
N SER A 280 17.89 51.21 10.69
CA SER A 280 18.51 51.74 9.46
C SER A 280 18.63 50.83 8.23
N TYR A 281 17.76 51.01 7.23
CA TYR A 281 18.14 51.60 5.93
C TYR A 281 16.89 52.03 5.14
N SER A 282 17.08 53.12 4.40
CA SER A 282 16.12 54.12 3.95
C SER A 282 15.07 53.72 2.91
N LYS A 283 13.90 54.35 3.00
CA LYS A 283 12.84 54.45 1.98
C LYS A 283 13.37 54.79 0.58
N ALA A 284 12.89 54.05 -0.43
CA ALA A 284 12.57 54.57 -1.75
C ALA A 284 11.43 53.72 -2.39
N THR A 285 10.29 54.39 -2.63
CA THR A 285 9.26 54.21 -3.68
C THR A 285 9.52 53.13 -4.75
N THR A 286 8.58 52.32 -5.25
CA THR A 286 7.18 52.59 -5.66
C THR A 286 6.54 51.25 -6.04
N ALA A 287 5.40 50.86 -5.49
CA ALA A 287 4.59 49.76 -6.04
C ALA A 287 3.62 50.34 -7.07
N ARG A 288 3.84 50.07 -8.36
CA ARG A 288 2.83 50.29 -9.40
C ARG A 288 1.68 49.31 -9.16
N ASN A 289 0.51 49.85 -8.90
CA ASN A 289 -0.75 49.14 -9.03
C ASN A 289 -0.93 48.73 -10.49
N TYR A 290 -0.86 47.44 -10.79
CA TYR A 290 -1.48 46.87 -11.98
C TYR A 290 -2.94 46.60 -11.62
N LYS A 291 -3.81 47.57 -11.92
CA LYS A 291 -5.24 47.31 -12.06
C LYS A 291 -5.42 46.77 -13.46
N ASP A 292 -5.63 45.46 -13.57
CA ASP A 292 -6.22 44.92 -14.78
C ASP A 292 -7.74 45.10 -14.65
N THR A 293 -8.24 46.13 -15.32
CA THR A 293 -9.67 46.39 -15.49
C THR A 293 -10.02 45.96 -16.90
N ASN A 294 -10.50 44.72 -17.06
CA ASN A 294 -11.55 44.30 -18.00
C ASN A 294 -11.74 42.78 -18.03
N GLN A 295 -11.99 42.16 -16.87
CA GLN A 295 -12.60 40.84 -16.83
C GLN A 295 -14.02 40.99 -16.28
N THR A 296 -14.99 40.58 -17.10
CA THR A 296 -16.41 40.66 -16.79
C THR A 296 -16.72 39.82 -15.54
N GLU A 297 -17.69 40.25 -14.74
CA GLU A 297 -18.11 39.65 -13.44
C GLU A 297 -18.48 38.14 -13.46
N ARG A 298 -18.31 37.44 -14.58
CA ARG A 298 -18.69 36.02 -14.76
C ARG A 298 -17.61 35.01 -14.38
N GLU A 299 -16.32 35.37 -14.32
CA GLU A 299 -15.24 34.44 -13.94
C GLU A 299 -15.10 34.21 -12.41
N PHE A 300 -15.83 34.96 -11.57
CA PHE A 300 -15.61 35.00 -10.11
C PHE A 300 -16.57 34.13 -9.26
N LEU A 301 -17.33 33.22 -9.87
CA LEU A 301 -18.28 32.33 -9.17
C LEU A 301 -17.73 30.91 -8.95
N ASN A 302 -16.79 30.45 -9.80
CA ASN A 302 -16.19 29.11 -9.72
C ASN A 302 -14.99 29.01 -8.75
N ILE A 303 -14.54 30.12 -8.16
CA ILE A 303 -13.45 30.15 -7.18
C ILE A 303 -14.06 30.18 -5.76
N PRO A 304 -13.67 29.27 -4.85
CA PRO A 304 -14.15 29.28 -3.47
C PRO A 304 -13.88 30.63 -2.79
N ARG A 305 -14.94 31.30 -2.33
CA ARG A 305 -14.82 32.51 -1.50
C ARG A 305 -14.82 32.12 -0.04
N THR A 306 -13.77 32.51 0.69
CA THR A 306 -13.67 32.35 2.15
C THR A 306 -13.93 33.67 2.87
N TYR A 307 -14.59 33.59 4.01
CA TYR A 307 -14.91 34.69 4.91
C TYR A 307 -14.12 34.61 6.23
N GLY A 308 -13.12 33.72 6.28
CA GLY A 308 -12.31 33.48 7.46
C GLY A 308 -13.07 32.80 8.61
N VAL A 309 -12.37 32.56 9.72
CA VAL A 309 -12.89 31.76 10.86
C VAL A 309 -14.08 32.38 11.58
N LYS A 310 -14.33 33.69 11.40
CA LYS A 310 -15.47 34.39 12.00
C LYS A 310 -16.76 34.23 11.21
N GLY A 311 -16.66 33.88 9.93
CA GLY A 311 -17.81 33.77 9.01
C GLY A 311 -18.61 35.06 8.84
N ILE A 312 -19.66 34.98 8.02
CA ILE A 312 -20.65 36.04 7.82
C ILE A 312 -22.07 35.56 8.11
N ASP A 313 -22.95 36.51 8.43
CA ASP A 313 -24.36 36.22 8.68
C ASP A 313 -25.11 35.99 7.36
N HIS A 314 -25.96 34.96 7.36
CA HIS A 314 -26.92 34.65 6.30
C HIS A 314 -28.29 35.26 6.64
N PRO A 315 -29.26 35.32 5.71
CA PRO A 315 -30.52 36.03 5.93
C PRO A 315 -31.32 35.56 7.15
N LEU A 316 -31.26 34.28 7.53
CA LEU A 316 -31.94 33.78 8.73
C LEU A 316 -31.20 34.20 10.01
N SER A 317 -29.87 34.12 10.07
CA SER A 317 -29.12 34.56 11.25
C SER A 317 -29.20 36.08 11.46
N LYS A 318 -29.27 36.88 10.38
CA LYS A 318 -29.58 38.32 10.46
C LYS A 318 -30.95 38.64 11.07
N ARG A 319 -31.89 37.69 11.03
CA ARG A 319 -33.23 37.79 11.66
C ARG A 319 -33.26 37.18 13.06
N GLY A 320 -32.11 36.79 13.62
CA GLY A 320 -32.01 36.15 14.93
C GLY A 320 -32.48 34.69 14.95
N ILE A 321 -32.65 34.06 13.79
CA ILE A 321 -33.08 32.66 13.69
C ILE A 321 -31.85 31.76 13.75
N ASN A 322 -31.86 30.79 14.66
CA ASN A 322 -30.85 29.73 14.72
C ASN A 322 -31.24 28.60 13.76
N ALA A 323 -30.63 28.59 12.57
CA ALA A 323 -31.00 27.67 11.49
C ALA A 323 -30.10 26.41 11.52
N SER A 324 -30.61 25.28 11.03
CA SER A 324 -29.74 24.15 10.72
C SER A 324 -28.72 24.52 9.64
N PRO A 325 -27.56 23.82 9.54
CA PRO A 325 -26.57 24.10 8.50
C PRO A 325 -27.15 24.08 7.08
N GLN A 326 -28.05 23.12 6.81
CA GLN A 326 -28.77 23.02 5.54
C GLN A 326 -29.62 24.28 5.26
N GLU A 327 -30.42 24.74 6.23
CA GLU A 327 -31.27 25.92 6.08
C GLU A 327 -30.45 27.21 5.95
N ALA A 328 -29.35 27.29 6.72
CA ALA A 328 -28.40 28.39 6.65
C ALA A 328 -27.75 28.49 5.26
N ALA A 329 -27.25 27.37 4.75
CA ALA A 329 -26.64 27.27 3.43
C ALA A 329 -27.64 27.58 2.31
N LYS A 330 -28.85 27.01 2.37
CA LYS A 330 -29.90 27.25 1.38
C LYS A 330 -30.30 28.73 1.33
N SER A 331 -30.60 29.33 2.49
CA SER A 331 -30.98 30.74 2.59
C SER A 331 -29.85 31.67 2.15
N PHE A 332 -28.60 31.30 2.42
CA PHE A 332 -27.44 32.04 1.94
C PHE A 332 -27.36 32.00 0.40
N LEU A 333 -27.47 30.83 -0.23
CA LEU A 333 -27.40 30.68 -1.68
C LEU A 333 -28.53 31.42 -2.40
N GLU A 334 -29.77 31.35 -1.88
CA GLU A 334 -30.92 32.09 -2.42
C GLU A 334 -30.61 33.59 -2.49
N SER A 335 -30.17 34.17 -1.38
CA SER A 335 -29.85 35.59 -1.31
C SER A 335 -28.61 35.96 -2.11
N LYS A 336 -27.60 35.09 -2.16
CA LYS A 336 -26.30 35.40 -2.76
C LYS A 336 -26.31 35.27 -4.28
N LEU A 337 -27.07 34.30 -4.80
CA LEU A 337 -27.10 33.95 -6.22
C LEU A 337 -28.40 34.39 -6.90
N GLY A 338 -29.41 34.83 -6.15
CA GLY A 338 -30.71 35.24 -6.70
C GLY A 338 -31.49 34.07 -7.31
N VAL A 339 -31.31 32.86 -6.76
CA VAL A 339 -31.97 31.63 -7.23
C VAL A 339 -33.16 31.32 -6.32
N ASP A 340 -34.27 30.89 -6.92
CA ASP A 340 -35.47 30.48 -6.17
C ASP A 340 -35.22 29.24 -5.31
N ALA A 341 -35.82 29.22 -4.11
CA ALA A 341 -35.72 28.13 -3.14
C ALA A 341 -36.13 26.77 -3.71
N GLY A 342 -37.12 26.75 -4.60
CA GLY A 342 -37.61 25.57 -5.31
C GLY A 342 -36.64 25.08 -6.38
N ASN A 343 -35.63 25.88 -6.77
CA ASN A 343 -34.61 25.48 -7.74
C ASN A 343 -33.30 25.00 -7.10
N LEU A 344 -33.27 24.83 -5.77
CA LEU A 344 -32.13 24.32 -5.01
C LEU A 344 -32.45 22.94 -4.41
N ILE A 345 -31.79 21.90 -4.92
CA ILE A 345 -31.84 20.55 -4.35
C ILE A 345 -30.63 20.35 -3.45
N ARG A 346 -30.83 19.91 -2.21
CA ARG A 346 -29.70 19.44 -1.39
C ARG A 346 -29.22 18.08 -1.91
N LYS A 347 -27.94 17.99 -2.24
CA LYS A 347 -27.30 16.74 -2.67
C LYS A 347 -26.85 15.92 -1.46
N THR A 348 -26.02 16.51 -0.62
CA THR A 348 -25.46 15.89 0.60
C THR A 348 -25.07 16.98 1.60
N GLY A 349 -24.77 16.58 2.84
CA GLY A 349 -24.09 17.42 3.79
C GLY A 349 -23.35 16.59 4.83
N HIS A 350 -22.23 17.12 5.34
CA HIS A 350 -21.43 16.47 6.37
C HIS A 350 -20.98 17.48 7.41
N THR A 351 -21.14 17.13 8.68
CA THR A 351 -20.60 17.92 9.80
C THR A 351 -19.43 17.17 10.42
N ASP A 352 -18.28 17.81 10.44
CA ASP A 352 -17.10 17.30 11.14
C ASP A 352 -17.29 17.48 12.66
N ASN A 353 -17.24 16.37 13.40
CA ASN A 353 -17.47 16.37 14.85
C ASN A 353 -16.37 17.09 15.65
N SER A 354 -15.16 17.19 15.11
CA SER A 354 -14.02 17.86 15.75
C SER A 354 -14.06 19.37 15.54
N THR A 355 -14.27 19.83 14.30
CA THR A 355 -14.25 21.24 13.95
C THR A 355 -15.63 21.91 14.08
N ARG A 356 -16.70 21.11 14.12
CA ARG A 356 -18.13 21.50 14.05
C ARG A 356 -18.50 22.27 12.79
N VAL A 357 -17.68 22.20 11.76
CA VAL A 357 -17.98 22.79 10.45
C VAL A 357 -18.86 21.83 9.67
N ALA A 358 -20.00 22.34 9.20
CA ALA A 358 -20.91 21.63 8.34
C ALA A 358 -20.70 22.08 6.89
N ASN A 359 -20.33 21.14 6.00
CA ASN A 359 -20.25 21.35 4.56
C ASN A 359 -21.52 20.85 3.89
N GLU A 360 -22.26 21.74 3.26
CA GLU A 360 -23.53 21.48 2.61
C GLU A 360 -23.42 21.66 1.08
N TYR A 361 -23.93 20.69 0.31
CA TYR A 361 -23.81 20.66 -1.14
C TYR A 361 -25.20 20.71 -1.80
N PHE A 362 -25.35 21.58 -2.80
CA PHE A 362 -26.60 21.80 -3.52
C PHE A 362 -26.42 21.66 -5.04
N LEU A 363 -27.49 21.24 -5.71
CA LEU A 363 -27.65 21.25 -7.16
C LEU A 363 -28.69 22.29 -7.56
N GLN A 364 -28.48 22.93 -8.70
CA GLN A 364 -29.52 23.70 -9.36
C GLN A 364 -30.49 22.76 -10.09
N GLN A 365 -31.78 23.06 -10.07
CA GLN A 365 -32.77 22.36 -10.88
C GLN A 365 -33.65 23.33 -11.67
N PHE A 366 -34.19 22.84 -12.79
CA PHE A 366 -35.25 23.50 -13.55
C PHE A 366 -36.39 22.51 -13.77
N ASN A 367 -37.63 22.92 -13.52
CA ASN A 367 -38.82 22.06 -13.69
C ASN A 367 -38.72 20.70 -12.95
N GLY A 368 -38.06 20.65 -11.79
CA GLY A 368 -37.87 19.42 -11.02
C GLY A 368 -36.80 18.45 -11.55
N ILE A 369 -36.02 18.86 -12.55
CA ILE A 369 -34.90 18.08 -13.11
C ILE A 369 -33.58 18.76 -12.76
N PRO A 370 -32.62 18.05 -12.14
CA PRO A 370 -31.32 18.62 -11.76
C PRO A 370 -30.47 18.95 -13.00
N VAL A 371 -29.62 19.97 -12.84
CA VAL A 371 -28.57 20.31 -13.81
C VAL A 371 -27.26 19.69 -13.34
N ALA A 372 -26.74 18.71 -14.09
CA ALA A 372 -25.64 17.84 -13.68
C ALA A 372 -24.36 18.59 -13.25
N ASN A 373 -24.02 19.67 -13.96
CA ASN A 373 -22.80 20.46 -13.76
C ASN A 373 -23.02 21.84 -13.09
N ALA A 374 -24.21 22.09 -12.52
CA ALA A 374 -24.51 23.31 -11.76
C ALA A 374 -24.62 22.97 -10.25
N VAL A 375 -23.50 23.06 -9.55
CA VAL A 375 -23.33 22.69 -8.13
C VAL A 375 -23.01 23.90 -7.27
N ALA A 376 -23.31 23.83 -5.97
CA ALA A 376 -22.85 24.79 -4.98
C ALA A 376 -22.41 24.06 -3.70
N ASN A 377 -21.39 24.58 -3.02
CA ASN A 377 -20.97 24.13 -1.70
C ASN A 377 -20.94 25.31 -0.73
N VAL A 378 -21.35 25.09 0.51
CA VAL A 378 -21.35 26.10 1.57
C VAL A 378 -20.85 25.48 2.87
N ALA A 379 -19.83 26.08 3.47
CA ALA A 379 -19.36 25.71 4.80
C ALA A 379 -20.03 26.60 5.86
N VAL A 380 -20.63 25.99 6.87
CA VAL A 380 -21.37 26.67 7.95
C VAL A 380 -20.83 26.24 9.31
N LYS A 381 -20.60 27.20 10.20
CA LYS A 381 -20.24 26.95 11.60
C LYS A 381 -20.91 28.00 12.48
N ASP A 382 -21.44 27.58 13.63
CA ASP A 382 -22.07 28.48 14.61
C ASP A 382 -23.11 29.45 13.99
N ASN A 383 -23.97 28.93 13.09
CA ASN A 383 -24.99 29.69 12.36
C ASN A 383 -24.44 30.83 11.47
N LYS A 384 -23.17 30.71 11.04
CA LYS A 384 -22.49 31.64 10.11
C LYS A 384 -21.85 30.90 8.95
N VAL A 385 -21.80 31.56 7.79
CA VAL A 385 -21.18 31.01 6.57
C VAL A 385 -19.69 31.34 6.57
N LEU A 386 -18.86 30.30 6.51
CA LEU A 386 -17.40 30.40 6.48
C LEU A 386 -16.86 30.52 5.06
N SER A 387 -17.43 29.76 4.11
CA SER A 387 -17.04 29.81 2.71
C SER A 387 -18.16 29.32 1.80
N PHE A 388 -18.10 29.71 0.52
CA PHE A 388 -18.96 29.12 -0.51
C PHE A 388 -18.31 29.14 -1.90
N SER A 389 -18.74 28.23 -2.77
CA SER A 389 -18.54 28.29 -4.23
C SER A 389 -19.82 27.83 -4.94
N ALA A 390 -20.06 28.30 -6.17
CA ALA A 390 -21.22 27.87 -6.96
C ALA A 390 -20.99 28.02 -8.47
N SER A 391 -21.38 27.02 -9.25
CA SER A 391 -21.34 26.99 -10.72
C SER A 391 -22.73 27.14 -11.35
N PHE A 392 -23.69 27.76 -10.65
CA PHE A 392 -25.07 27.88 -11.14
C PHE A 392 -25.18 28.77 -12.38
N VAL A 393 -26.08 28.39 -13.29
CA VAL A 393 -26.24 29.02 -14.60
C VAL A 393 -27.53 29.81 -14.70
N LYS A 394 -27.54 30.82 -15.57
CA LYS A 394 -28.77 31.56 -15.96
C LYS A 394 -29.40 30.87 -17.16
N ALA A 395 -30.32 29.95 -16.93
CA ALA A 395 -30.85 29.11 -17.99
C ALA A 395 -31.64 29.88 -19.05
N THR A 396 -31.24 29.69 -20.31
CA THR A 396 -32.14 29.81 -21.46
C THR A 396 -32.49 28.39 -21.92
N LEU A 397 -33.71 27.93 -21.62
CA LEU A 397 -34.14 26.56 -21.94
C LEU A 397 -34.23 26.36 -23.45
N HIS A 398 -33.45 25.42 -23.99
CA HIS A 398 -33.59 25.00 -25.38
C HIS A 398 -34.87 24.16 -25.51
N ARG A 399 -35.87 24.62 -26.29
CA ARG A 399 -37.12 23.87 -26.54
C ARG A 399 -36.88 22.76 -27.57
N PRO A 400 -37.28 21.50 -27.31
CA PRO A 400 -37.14 20.41 -28.29
C PRO A 400 -38.02 20.62 -29.53
N SER A 401 -37.55 20.22 -30.71
CA SER A 401 -38.41 20.06 -31.88
C SER A 401 -39.19 18.72 -31.81
N GLN A 402 -40.46 18.75 -32.19
CA GLN A 402 -41.35 17.59 -32.18
C GLN A 402 -40.94 16.58 -33.28
N ASN A 403 -40.12 15.57 -32.94
CA ASN A 403 -40.05 14.25 -33.62
C ASN A 403 -38.93 13.33 -33.04
N SER A 404 -38.74 13.28 -31.72
CA SER A 404 -37.52 12.71 -31.11
C SER A 404 -37.59 11.25 -30.64
N GLN A 405 -38.76 10.60 -30.58
CA GLN A 405 -38.83 9.24 -30.01
C GLN A 405 -38.24 8.14 -30.91
N SER A 406 -38.29 8.28 -32.23
CA SER A 406 -37.86 7.22 -33.17
C SER A 406 -36.35 7.19 -33.47
N LYS A 407 -35.63 8.31 -33.30
CA LYS A 407 -34.16 8.37 -33.49
C LYS A 407 -33.35 7.89 -32.28
N MET A 408 -33.96 7.89 -31.10
CA MET A 408 -33.33 7.58 -29.81
C MET A 408 -33.04 6.07 -29.63
N GLN A 409 -33.82 5.20 -30.27
CA GLN A 409 -33.60 3.73 -30.25
C GLN A 409 -32.46 3.28 -31.19
N LEU A 410 -32.24 3.98 -32.31
CA LEU A 410 -31.26 3.60 -33.33
C LEU A 410 -29.81 3.99 -32.99
N ARG A 411 -29.60 5.08 -32.24
CA ARG A 411 -28.24 5.51 -31.80
C ARG A 411 -27.77 4.88 -30.48
N ARG A 412 -28.67 4.24 -29.72
CA ARG A 412 -28.34 3.43 -28.52
C ARG A 412 -27.39 2.25 -28.80
N LEU A 413 -27.18 1.89 -30.08
CA LEU A 413 -26.45 0.70 -30.52
C LEU A 413 -25.17 1.00 -31.34
N THR A 414 -24.86 2.27 -31.65
CA THR A 414 -23.83 2.62 -32.67
C THR A 414 -22.67 3.49 -32.16
N LEU A 415 -22.58 3.79 -30.86
CA LEU A 415 -21.38 4.37 -30.27
C LEU A 415 -20.31 3.26 -30.06
N THR A 416 -19.56 3.01 -31.15
CA THR A 416 -18.15 2.58 -31.17
C THR A 416 -17.73 1.26 -30.49
N GLY A 417 -18.63 0.29 -30.28
CA GLY A 417 -18.23 -1.02 -29.73
C GLY A 417 -18.07 -1.04 -28.19
N ALA A 418 -18.69 -0.09 -27.50
CA ALA A 418 -18.67 0.00 -26.05
C ALA A 418 -19.67 -0.98 -25.38
N LYS A 419 -19.30 -1.56 -24.23
CA LYS A 419 -20.18 -2.44 -23.45
C LYS A 419 -20.99 -1.58 -22.47
N TYR A 420 -22.29 -1.46 -22.70
CA TYR A 420 -23.21 -0.82 -21.76
C TYR A 420 -23.44 -1.73 -20.55
N ASN A 421 -23.32 -1.19 -19.34
CA ASN A 421 -23.34 -1.95 -18.08
C ASN A 421 -24.72 -1.98 -17.38
N SER A 422 -25.80 -1.64 -18.08
CA SER A 422 -27.16 -1.57 -17.51
C SER A 422 -27.35 -0.52 -16.40
N PHE A 423 -26.45 0.46 -16.26
CA PHE A 423 -26.61 1.57 -15.32
C PHE A 423 -27.88 2.38 -15.64
N PRO A 424 -28.71 2.76 -14.63
CA PRO A 424 -29.97 3.45 -14.86
C PRO A 424 -29.79 4.71 -15.71
N VAL A 425 -30.62 4.86 -16.75
CA VAL A 425 -30.62 6.07 -17.56
C VAL A 425 -31.35 7.17 -16.80
N GLY A 426 -30.59 8.05 -16.15
CA GLY A 426 -31.09 9.28 -15.56
C GLY A 426 -31.47 10.31 -16.63
N LEU A 427 -32.40 11.20 -16.29
CA LEU A 427 -32.72 12.39 -17.08
C LEU A 427 -32.18 13.59 -16.32
N GLU A 428 -31.21 14.29 -16.90
CA GLU A 428 -30.56 15.45 -16.28
C GLU A 428 -30.40 16.56 -17.31
N TYR A 429 -30.46 17.80 -16.86
CA TYR A 429 -30.04 18.93 -17.67
C TYR A 429 -28.51 19.04 -17.67
N PHE A 430 -27.90 19.38 -18.80
CA PHE A 430 -26.48 19.70 -18.91
C PHE A 430 -26.33 21.15 -19.39
N ALA A 431 -25.61 21.97 -18.62
CA ALA A 431 -25.32 23.35 -19.00
C ALA A 431 -24.07 23.40 -19.88
N LYS A 432 -24.19 24.02 -21.06
CA LYS A 432 -23.08 24.30 -21.97
C LYS A 432 -22.40 25.63 -21.60
N ASP A 433 -21.19 25.84 -22.10
CA ASP A 433 -20.38 27.05 -21.85
C ASP A 433 -21.06 28.36 -22.29
N ASN A 434 -22.07 28.27 -23.16
CA ASN A 434 -22.86 29.40 -23.64
C ASN A 434 -24.15 29.66 -22.82
N ASP A 435 -24.22 29.18 -21.58
CA ASP A 435 -25.39 29.20 -20.68
C ASP A 435 -26.65 28.48 -21.21
N GLN A 436 -26.57 27.77 -22.33
CA GLN A 436 -27.67 26.93 -22.80
C GLN A 436 -27.75 25.67 -21.96
N VAL A 437 -28.96 25.32 -21.55
CA VAL A 437 -29.22 24.10 -20.79
C VAL A 437 -29.96 23.11 -21.69
N VAL A 438 -29.39 21.92 -21.86
CA VAL A 438 -29.89 20.86 -22.74
C VAL A 438 -30.36 19.69 -21.89
N LEU A 439 -31.53 19.13 -22.19
CA LEU A 439 -32.01 17.93 -21.52
C LEU A 439 -31.24 16.72 -22.06
N THR A 440 -30.67 15.91 -21.18
CA THR A 440 -29.81 14.78 -21.54
C THR A 440 -30.20 13.49 -20.86
N HIS A 441 -29.92 12.37 -21.54
CA HIS A 441 -29.83 11.04 -20.95
C HIS A 441 -28.39 10.78 -20.51
N THR A 442 -28.21 10.36 -19.26
CA THR A 442 -26.90 9.94 -18.74
C THR A 442 -26.73 8.43 -18.88
N VAL A 443 -25.65 8.00 -19.55
CA VAL A 443 -25.30 6.58 -19.71
C VAL A 443 -23.84 6.34 -19.35
N GLN A 444 -23.55 5.17 -18.79
CA GLN A 444 -22.17 4.70 -18.62
C GLN A 444 -21.78 3.78 -19.77
N VAL A 445 -20.66 4.06 -20.41
CA VAL A 445 -20.12 3.27 -21.52
C VAL A 445 -18.67 2.90 -21.24
N GLN A 446 -18.31 1.63 -21.46
CA GLN A 446 -16.92 1.17 -21.36
C GLN A 446 -16.33 0.99 -22.76
N ASN A 447 -15.20 1.63 -23.05
CA ASN A 447 -14.39 1.30 -24.20
C ASN A 447 -13.75 -0.07 -23.98
N THR A 448 -14.11 -1.07 -24.80
CA THR A 448 -13.67 -2.46 -24.62
C THR A 448 -12.21 -2.70 -25.01
N ALA A 449 -11.60 -1.79 -25.77
CA ALA A 449 -10.20 -1.88 -26.18
C ALA A 449 -9.25 -1.25 -25.15
N THR A 450 -9.60 -0.08 -24.63
CA THR A 450 -8.78 0.67 -23.66
C THR A 450 -9.18 0.43 -22.20
N MET A 451 -10.31 -0.24 -21.98
CA MET A 451 -10.97 -0.45 -20.68
C MET A 451 -11.42 0.84 -19.99
N GLU A 452 -11.38 1.98 -20.69
CA GLU A 452 -11.82 3.28 -20.17
C GLU A 452 -13.34 3.32 -19.97
N TRP A 453 -13.78 3.92 -18.88
CA TRP A 453 -15.17 4.13 -18.54
C TRP A 453 -15.55 5.60 -18.65
N TYR A 454 -16.65 5.85 -19.35
CA TYR A 454 -17.18 7.19 -19.58
C TYR A 454 -18.60 7.35 -19.08
N LEU A 455 -18.90 8.47 -18.42
CA LEU A 455 -20.25 8.95 -18.19
C LEU A 455 -20.60 9.91 -19.33
N THR A 456 -21.49 9.48 -20.20
CA THR A 456 -21.89 10.22 -21.41
C THR A 456 -23.23 10.90 -21.21
N TYR A 457 -23.28 12.19 -21.50
CA TYR A 457 -24.49 12.99 -21.54
C TYR A 457 -24.96 13.09 -22.99
N ILE A 458 -26.12 12.51 -23.29
CA ILE A 458 -26.67 12.44 -24.65
C ILE A 458 -27.91 13.32 -24.73
N ASP A 459 -27.98 14.26 -25.67
CA ASP A 459 -29.15 15.12 -25.90
C ASP A 459 -30.42 14.27 -26.07
N ALA A 460 -31.42 14.50 -25.22
CA ALA A 460 -32.65 13.71 -25.18
C ALA A 460 -33.56 13.95 -26.40
N SER A 461 -33.31 14.99 -27.19
CA SER A 461 -34.06 15.34 -28.39
C SER A 461 -33.37 14.89 -29.68
N SER A 462 -32.04 15.06 -29.77
CA SER A 462 -31.27 14.76 -30.99
C SER A 462 -30.53 13.43 -30.94
N GLY A 463 -30.23 12.91 -29.76
CA GLY A 463 -29.37 11.73 -29.59
C GLY A 463 -27.89 12.01 -29.87
N GLU A 464 -27.45 13.27 -29.82
CA GLU A 464 -26.04 13.64 -29.93
C GLU A 464 -25.35 13.62 -28.57
N VAL A 465 -24.06 13.25 -28.55
CA VAL A 465 -23.25 13.35 -27.34
C VAL A 465 -23.00 14.84 -27.05
N VAL A 466 -23.48 15.29 -25.90
CA VAL A 466 -23.32 16.66 -25.39
C VAL A 466 -22.04 16.80 -24.58
N ASN A 467 -21.72 15.78 -23.77
CA ASN A 467 -20.50 15.74 -22.98
C ASN A 467 -20.11 14.29 -22.64
N LEU A 468 -18.83 14.08 -22.37
CA LEU A 468 -18.25 12.79 -22.02
C LEU A 468 -17.28 13.00 -20.85
N VAL A 469 -17.49 12.31 -19.74
CA VAL A 469 -16.63 12.37 -18.56
C VAL A 469 -15.93 11.03 -18.39
N ASP A 470 -14.62 11.00 -18.60
CA ASP A 470 -13.79 9.85 -18.23
C ASP A 470 -13.74 9.73 -16.71
N PHE A 471 -14.08 8.55 -16.18
CA PHE A 471 -13.98 8.24 -14.75
C PHE A 471 -13.10 7.02 -14.49
N THR A 472 -12.28 6.63 -15.47
CA THR A 472 -11.28 5.57 -15.33
C THR A 472 -10.19 6.02 -14.37
N ALA A 473 -9.79 5.12 -13.46
CA ALA A 473 -8.55 5.30 -12.73
C ALA A 473 -7.37 5.22 -13.73
N GLU A 474 -6.53 6.26 -13.79
CA GLU A 474 -5.31 6.27 -14.61
C GLU A 474 -4.24 5.37 -14.00
N ALA A 475 -4.21 5.27 -12.67
CA ALA A 475 -3.44 4.29 -11.92
C ALA A 475 -4.01 4.13 -10.50
N SER A 476 -3.83 2.95 -9.89
CA SER A 476 -4.11 2.77 -8.46
C SER A 476 -3.12 1.84 -7.79
N TYR A 477 -2.83 2.09 -6.51
CA TYR A 477 -1.76 1.42 -5.78
C TYR A 477 -2.26 0.94 -4.43
N ARG A 478 -2.00 -0.34 -4.08
CA ARG A 478 -2.19 -0.83 -2.72
C ARG A 478 -0.91 -0.60 -1.93
N VAL A 479 -0.88 0.45 -1.11
CA VAL A 479 0.32 0.99 -0.46
C VAL A 479 0.04 1.42 0.97
N ILE A 480 1.10 1.68 1.74
CA ILE A 480 0.98 2.36 3.03
C ILE A 480 0.76 3.85 2.72
N PRO A 481 -0.32 4.48 3.20
CA PRO A 481 -0.59 5.89 2.89
C PRO A 481 0.63 6.76 3.19
N PHE A 482 0.93 7.74 2.33
CA PHE A 482 2.13 8.58 2.46
C PHE A 482 2.27 9.31 3.80
N THR A 483 1.16 9.53 4.51
CA THR A 483 1.14 10.14 5.85
C THR A 483 1.24 9.12 6.99
N SER A 484 1.35 7.83 6.68
CA SER A 484 1.48 6.72 7.64
C SER A 484 2.86 6.11 7.54
N GLN A 485 3.34 5.53 8.64
CA GLN A 485 4.75 5.21 8.80
C GLN A 485 5.11 3.88 8.15
N ASP A 486 4.30 2.85 8.38
CA ASP A 486 4.71 1.47 8.08
C ASP A 486 3.51 0.50 7.98
N PRO A 487 3.70 -0.81 7.70
CA PRO A 487 2.63 -1.78 7.52
C PRO A 487 1.65 -1.91 8.69
N ARG A 488 2.04 -1.53 9.92
CA ARG A 488 1.18 -1.60 11.12
C ARG A 488 0.03 -0.61 11.04
N ASP A 489 0.17 0.48 10.28
CA ASP A 489 -0.89 1.46 10.01
C ASP A 489 -1.88 0.99 8.93
N GLY A 490 -1.56 -0.11 8.23
CA GLY A 490 -2.40 -0.73 7.22
C GLY A 490 -2.20 -0.19 5.80
N PHE A 491 -2.47 -1.07 4.83
CA PHE A 491 -2.45 -0.73 3.41
C PHE A 491 -3.80 -0.18 2.95
N GLN A 492 -3.77 0.79 2.05
CA GLN A 492 -4.94 1.35 1.38
C GLN A 492 -4.76 1.30 -0.14
N VAL A 493 -5.87 1.22 -0.86
CA VAL A 493 -5.87 1.45 -2.31
C VAL A 493 -6.00 2.95 -2.55
N ILE A 494 -4.96 3.55 -3.12
CA ILE A 494 -4.91 4.96 -3.46
C ILE A 494 -4.97 5.09 -4.99
N THR A 495 -5.93 5.86 -5.48
CA THR A 495 -6.21 6.03 -6.91
C THR A 495 -5.80 7.42 -7.37
N ASN A 496 -5.11 7.49 -8.52
CA ASN A 496 -4.61 8.72 -9.14
C ASN A 496 -3.91 9.68 -8.14
N PRO A 497 -2.90 9.21 -7.37
CA PRO A 497 -2.22 10.04 -6.35
C PRO A 497 -1.31 11.12 -6.91
N HIS A 498 -1.02 11.11 -8.22
CA HIS A 498 -0.06 12.02 -8.81
C HIS A 498 -0.54 13.47 -8.70
N ASP A 499 0.41 14.39 -8.50
CA ASP A 499 0.10 15.81 -8.56
C ASP A 499 0.17 16.29 -10.02
N PRO A 500 -0.88 16.91 -10.57
CA PRO A 500 -0.93 17.26 -11.99
C PRO A 500 -0.01 18.43 -12.37
N VAL A 501 0.55 19.17 -11.41
CA VAL A 501 1.50 20.26 -11.70
C VAL A 501 2.91 19.70 -11.83
N SER A 502 3.34 18.85 -10.89
CA SER A 502 4.68 18.26 -10.91
C SER A 502 4.79 17.02 -11.79
N SER A 503 3.69 16.28 -11.95
CA SER A 503 3.57 15.05 -12.74
C SER A 503 2.37 15.14 -13.72
N PRO A 504 2.40 16.05 -14.70
CA PRO A 504 1.26 16.33 -15.60
C PRO A 504 0.84 15.17 -16.50
N ASN A 505 1.71 14.16 -16.69
CA ASN A 505 1.41 12.94 -17.45
C ASN A 505 1.18 11.72 -16.53
N GLY A 506 0.96 11.95 -15.24
CA GLY A 506 0.99 10.92 -14.21
C GLY A 506 2.39 10.37 -13.98
N TRP A 507 2.48 9.29 -13.19
CA TRP A 507 3.76 8.68 -12.81
C TRP A 507 4.26 7.62 -13.78
N HIS A 508 3.44 7.16 -14.73
CA HIS A 508 3.77 6.06 -15.66
C HIS A 508 4.04 6.54 -17.09
N GLN A 509 4.62 7.73 -17.23
CA GLN A 509 5.05 8.27 -18.51
C GLN A 509 6.28 9.16 -18.35
N HIS A 510 7.21 9.09 -19.30
CA HIS A 510 8.33 10.03 -19.42
C HIS A 510 8.54 10.41 -20.88
N GLY A 511 8.50 11.71 -21.19
CA GLY A 511 8.38 12.17 -22.58
C GLY A 511 7.17 11.52 -23.26
N THR A 512 7.42 10.84 -24.39
CA THR A 512 6.40 10.10 -25.14
C THR A 512 6.29 8.63 -24.74
N THR A 513 7.16 8.13 -23.87
CA THR A 513 7.20 6.73 -23.45
C THR A 513 6.24 6.49 -22.29
N LYS A 514 5.21 5.67 -22.51
CA LYS A 514 4.32 5.17 -21.45
C LYS A 514 4.85 3.85 -20.89
N THR A 515 4.66 3.63 -19.60
CA THR A 515 5.07 2.42 -18.89
C THR A 515 3.84 1.77 -18.24
N THR A 516 3.96 0.48 -17.93
CA THR A 516 2.93 -0.28 -17.20
C THR A 516 3.54 -1.01 -16.01
N ASP A 517 4.65 -0.49 -15.51
CA ASP A 517 5.42 -1.01 -14.40
C ASP A 517 5.87 0.11 -13.45
N THR A 518 6.57 -0.21 -12.37
CA THR A 518 7.10 0.75 -11.37
C THR A 518 8.25 1.59 -11.92
N SER A 519 8.12 2.13 -13.13
CA SER A 519 9.03 3.08 -13.75
C SER A 519 8.27 4.27 -14.33
N GLY A 520 8.89 5.45 -14.24
CA GLY A 520 8.23 6.72 -14.56
C GLY A 520 9.20 7.83 -14.89
N ASN A 521 8.68 9.07 -14.94
CA ASN A 521 9.49 10.27 -15.11
C ASN A 521 10.36 10.56 -13.88
N ASN A 522 9.80 10.44 -12.68
CA ASN A 522 10.45 10.95 -11.48
C ASN A 522 11.22 9.84 -10.73
N VAL A 523 10.67 8.63 -10.75
CA VAL A 523 11.19 7.47 -10.01
C VAL A 523 11.15 6.21 -10.88
N ILE A 524 12.11 5.31 -10.67
CA ILE A 524 12.02 3.90 -11.02
C ILE A 524 12.34 3.06 -9.79
N SER A 525 11.47 2.10 -9.44
CA SER A 525 11.71 1.13 -8.37
C SER A 525 11.83 -0.28 -8.94
N TYR A 526 12.87 -0.99 -8.51
CA TYR A 526 13.25 -2.30 -9.04
C TYR A 526 13.88 -3.19 -7.96
N ALA A 527 14.08 -4.47 -8.27
CA ALA A 527 14.80 -5.42 -7.42
C ALA A 527 16.09 -5.84 -8.13
N SER A 528 17.25 -5.78 -7.47
CA SER A 528 18.57 -6.15 -8.02
C SER A 528 19.07 -5.35 -9.24
N SER A 529 18.30 -5.21 -10.32
CA SER A 529 18.62 -4.51 -11.57
C SER A 529 17.48 -3.63 -12.04
N ILE A 530 17.78 -2.51 -12.70
CA ILE A 530 16.79 -1.55 -13.24
C ILE A 530 15.82 -2.18 -14.26
N ALA A 531 16.13 -3.37 -14.79
CA ALA A 531 15.23 -4.12 -15.67
C ALA A 531 14.16 -4.92 -14.92
N GLU A 532 14.29 -5.09 -13.60
CA GLU A 532 13.40 -5.89 -12.77
C GLU A 532 12.44 -4.99 -11.98
N THR A 533 11.51 -4.37 -12.70
CA THR A 533 10.40 -3.58 -12.16
C THR A 533 9.21 -4.47 -11.77
N THR A 534 8.21 -3.90 -11.07
CA THR A 534 6.91 -4.56 -10.85
C THR A 534 5.93 -4.07 -11.90
N THR A 535 5.38 -4.94 -12.75
CA THR A 535 4.33 -4.52 -13.71
C THR A 535 2.99 -4.33 -13.00
N GLN A 536 1.99 -3.82 -13.70
CA GLN A 536 0.61 -3.77 -13.19
C GLN A 536 0.09 -5.19 -12.88
N SER A 537 -0.66 -5.35 -11.79
CA SER A 537 -1.34 -6.59 -11.40
C SER A 537 -2.60 -6.86 -12.22
N SER A 538 -3.23 -5.81 -12.76
CA SER A 538 -4.31 -5.88 -13.76
C SER A 538 -4.26 -4.65 -14.66
N ALA A 539 -4.94 -4.72 -15.81
CA ALA A 539 -5.03 -3.61 -16.78
C ALA A 539 -5.46 -2.29 -16.11
N THR A 540 -5.15 -1.17 -16.77
CA THR A 540 -5.34 0.23 -16.29
C THR A 540 -4.44 0.62 -15.11
N ASN A 541 -3.18 0.17 -15.10
CA ASN A 541 -2.15 0.54 -14.12
C ASN A 541 -2.60 0.31 -12.67
N ASN A 542 -3.19 -0.86 -12.42
CA ASN A 542 -3.54 -1.29 -11.08
C ASN A 542 -2.36 -2.05 -10.48
N TYR A 543 -1.83 -1.61 -9.34
CA TYR A 543 -0.68 -2.21 -8.63
C TYR A 543 -1.12 -2.68 -7.25
N HIS A 544 -1.96 -3.72 -7.21
CA HIS A 544 -2.59 -4.23 -6.00
C HIS A 544 -1.90 -5.50 -5.55
N TYR A 545 -0.75 -5.35 -4.89
CA TYR A 545 0.02 -6.49 -4.39
C TYR A 545 -0.26 -6.74 -2.91
N GLY A 546 -0.52 -8.00 -2.58
CA GLY A 546 -0.62 -8.46 -1.20
C GLY A 546 0.71 -8.34 -0.47
N PHE A 547 0.65 -8.02 0.80
CA PHE A 547 1.77 -8.13 1.73
C PHE A 547 1.25 -8.84 2.97
N ASP A 548 1.66 -10.09 3.15
CA ASP A 548 1.42 -10.86 4.38
C ASP A 548 2.74 -11.48 4.86
N PRO A 549 3.39 -10.88 5.86
CA PRO A 549 4.62 -11.42 6.41
C PRO A 549 4.39 -12.65 7.30
N LYS A 550 3.14 -13.08 7.55
CA LYS A 550 2.79 -14.02 8.63
C LYS A 550 2.44 -15.44 8.19
N VAL A 551 2.33 -15.74 6.91
CA VAL A 551 1.80 -17.04 6.41
C VAL A 551 2.49 -18.26 7.06
N SER A 552 3.83 -18.30 7.12
CA SER A 552 4.52 -19.45 7.74
C SER A 552 4.41 -19.50 9.27
N ASN A 553 4.27 -18.35 9.95
CA ASN A 553 3.98 -18.32 11.38
C ASN A 553 2.55 -18.83 11.65
N MET A 554 1.60 -18.57 10.74
CA MET A 554 0.25 -19.13 10.84
C MET A 554 0.26 -20.66 10.69
N VAL A 555 1.04 -21.22 9.76
CA VAL A 555 1.17 -22.69 9.62
C VAL A 555 1.81 -23.31 10.85
N HIS A 556 2.86 -22.69 11.41
CA HIS A 556 3.43 -23.10 12.70
C HIS A 556 2.37 -23.11 13.80
N ASP A 557 1.73 -21.96 14.08
CA ASP A 557 0.77 -21.83 15.17
C ASP A 557 -0.44 -22.74 15.01
N LEU A 558 -0.90 -22.92 13.77
CA LEU A 558 -1.97 -23.84 13.45
C LEU A 558 -1.54 -25.27 13.78
N THR A 559 -0.47 -25.78 13.16
CA THR A 559 -0.06 -27.18 13.34
C THR A 559 0.42 -27.49 14.76
N TYR A 560 0.94 -26.50 15.47
CA TYR A 560 1.21 -26.55 16.91
C TYR A 560 -0.02 -26.99 17.69
N ARG A 561 -1.17 -26.32 17.46
CA ARG A 561 -2.44 -26.62 18.13
C ARG A 561 -2.95 -28.03 17.83
N TYR A 562 -2.58 -28.59 16.68
CA TYR A 562 -2.96 -29.94 16.26
C TYR A 562 -1.92 -31.01 16.65
N GLY A 563 -0.84 -30.61 17.35
CA GLY A 563 0.11 -31.53 17.97
C GLY A 563 1.51 -31.53 17.35
N PHE A 564 1.84 -30.65 16.41
CA PHE A 564 3.23 -30.40 15.99
C PHE A 564 3.92 -29.43 16.97
N THR A 565 4.12 -29.92 18.19
CA THR A 565 4.70 -29.17 19.31
C THR A 565 6.21 -29.45 19.43
N GLU A 566 6.85 -28.85 20.43
CA GLU A 566 8.26 -29.04 20.75
C GLU A 566 8.57 -30.51 21.06
N SER A 567 7.67 -31.19 21.80
CA SER A 567 7.79 -32.64 22.05
C SER A 567 7.59 -33.51 20.81
N SER A 568 7.20 -32.90 19.70
CA SER A 568 7.07 -33.51 18.37
C SER A 568 7.99 -32.82 17.36
N TYR A 569 9.09 -32.22 17.84
CA TYR A 569 10.22 -31.76 17.03
C TYR A 569 9.84 -30.64 16.05
N ASN A 570 9.03 -29.69 16.51
CA ASN A 570 8.68 -28.51 15.71
C ASN A 570 9.86 -27.55 15.56
N PHE A 571 9.69 -26.49 14.76
CA PHE A 571 10.74 -25.51 14.50
C PHE A 571 10.58 -24.29 15.40
N GLN A 572 11.39 -24.18 16.44
CA GLN A 572 11.36 -23.06 17.38
C GLN A 572 12.76 -22.62 17.81
N GLN A 573 12.97 -21.31 17.89
CA GLN A 573 14.23 -20.79 18.41
C GLN A 573 14.42 -21.11 19.90
N ASN A 574 13.33 -21.17 20.66
CA ASN A 574 13.32 -21.43 22.09
C ASN A 574 12.07 -22.22 22.48
N ASN A 575 12.28 -23.37 23.13
CA ASN A 575 11.21 -24.30 23.51
C ASN A 575 10.63 -24.00 24.91
N ASN A 576 11.10 -22.93 25.57
CA ASN A 576 10.63 -22.49 26.90
C ASN A 576 10.68 -23.59 27.98
N GLY A 577 11.68 -24.47 27.91
CA GLY A 577 11.85 -25.60 28.84
C GLY A 577 10.96 -26.83 28.55
N LEU A 578 10.20 -26.82 27.45
CA LEU A 578 9.51 -28.00 26.94
C LEU A 578 10.51 -28.95 26.23
N ARG A 579 10.10 -30.21 26.03
CA ARG A 579 10.94 -31.26 25.39
C ARG A 579 11.25 -30.89 23.93
N GLY A 580 12.29 -31.51 23.35
CA GLY A 580 12.79 -31.22 22.00
C GLY A 580 14.04 -30.34 22.03
N ALA A 581 14.85 -30.40 20.98
CA ALA A 581 16.00 -29.52 20.82
C ALA A 581 15.54 -28.14 20.33
N GLN A 582 16.16 -27.09 20.83
CA GLN A 582 15.82 -25.70 20.50
C GLN A 582 16.81 -25.12 19.49
N GLY A 583 16.50 -23.93 18.98
CA GLY A 583 17.41 -23.17 18.12
C GLY A 583 17.24 -23.47 16.65
N ASP A 584 16.07 -23.96 16.26
CA ASP A 584 15.82 -24.55 14.96
C ASP A 584 14.64 -23.92 14.22
N ARG A 585 14.38 -22.63 14.47
CA ARG A 585 13.43 -21.83 13.69
C ARG A 585 13.65 -22.00 12.18
N VAL A 586 12.58 -21.81 11.41
CA VAL A 586 12.68 -21.81 9.95
C VAL A 586 13.25 -20.49 9.44
N TYR A 587 14.32 -20.54 8.65
CA TYR A 587 14.75 -19.44 7.79
C TYR A 587 13.98 -19.49 6.48
N ILE A 588 13.43 -18.35 6.06
CA ILE A 588 12.67 -18.24 4.80
C ILE A 588 13.40 -17.25 3.92
N MET A 589 13.98 -17.75 2.82
CA MET A 589 14.59 -16.94 1.78
C MET A 589 13.51 -16.67 0.73
N VAL A 590 13.12 -15.41 0.59
CA VAL A 590 12.09 -14.97 -0.36
C VAL A 590 12.77 -14.42 -1.61
N GLN A 591 12.22 -14.74 -2.79
CA GLN A 591 12.80 -14.35 -4.09
C GLN A 591 14.27 -14.75 -4.21
N ASP A 592 14.61 -15.92 -3.68
CA ASP A 592 15.95 -16.47 -3.81
C ASP A 592 16.30 -16.55 -5.32
N SER A 593 17.51 -16.17 -5.70
CA SER A 593 17.92 -16.02 -7.09
C SER A 593 18.64 -17.24 -7.66
N LEU A 594 18.80 -18.30 -6.86
CA LEU A 594 19.50 -19.52 -7.28
C LEU A 594 18.86 -20.20 -8.48
N ILE A 595 17.51 -20.23 -8.53
CA ILE A 595 16.72 -20.83 -9.62
C ILE A 595 15.39 -20.08 -9.79
N THR A 596 14.60 -20.45 -10.80
CA THR A 596 13.22 -19.97 -11.01
C THR A 596 12.27 -21.15 -11.16
N ASN A 597 10.96 -20.88 -11.12
CA ASN A 597 9.87 -21.86 -11.27
C ASN A 597 9.90 -22.98 -10.22
N ASN A 598 10.19 -22.63 -8.97
CA ASN A 598 10.29 -23.61 -7.91
C ASN A 598 10.00 -23.02 -6.52
N ALA A 599 10.01 -23.89 -5.51
CA ALA A 599 10.21 -23.58 -4.09
C ALA A 599 10.89 -24.79 -3.43
N SER A 600 11.50 -24.62 -2.27
CA SER A 600 12.16 -25.73 -1.57
C SER A 600 12.18 -25.57 -0.07
N PHE A 601 12.27 -26.69 0.65
CA PHE A 601 12.51 -26.71 2.09
C PHE A 601 13.59 -27.73 2.44
N SER A 602 14.66 -27.26 3.07
CA SER A 602 15.70 -28.10 3.68
C SER A 602 15.31 -28.41 5.12
N THR A 603 15.14 -29.70 5.43
CA THR A 603 14.78 -30.16 6.78
C THR A 603 15.93 -30.91 7.41
N PRO A 604 16.74 -30.28 8.26
CA PRO A 604 17.72 -31.00 9.07
C PRO A 604 17.06 -31.60 10.33
N PRO A 605 17.79 -32.44 11.10
CA PRO A 605 17.32 -32.97 12.37
C PRO A 605 16.89 -31.89 13.37
N ASP A 606 16.14 -32.29 14.38
CA ASP A 606 15.71 -31.45 15.51
C ASP A 606 16.89 -30.69 16.14
N GLY A 607 16.69 -29.40 16.44
CA GLY A 607 17.76 -28.52 16.93
C GLY A 607 18.62 -27.89 15.83
N GLN A 608 18.34 -28.15 14.55
CA GLN A 608 18.95 -27.42 13.42
C GLN A 608 17.89 -26.66 12.61
N PRO A 609 18.13 -25.39 12.25
CA PRO A 609 17.18 -24.57 11.50
C PRO A 609 16.74 -25.17 10.16
N GLY A 610 15.42 -25.25 9.97
CA GLY A 610 14.86 -25.48 8.63
C GLY A 610 15.14 -24.30 7.70
N VAL A 611 15.29 -24.56 6.40
CA VAL A 611 15.50 -23.49 5.41
C VAL A 611 14.53 -23.62 4.25
N MET A 612 13.53 -22.75 4.22
CA MET A 612 12.62 -22.57 3.09
C MET A 612 13.22 -21.57 2.10
N ARG A 613 13.06 -21.83 0.80
CA ARG A 613 13.37 -20.90 -0.28
C ARG A 613 12.19 -20.81 -1.22
N THR A 614 11.74 -19.60 -1.51
CA THR A 614 10.76 -19.33 -2.55
C THR A 614 11.43 -18.56 -3.68
N PHE A 615 11.07 -18.88 -4.91
CA PHE A 615 11.70 -18.34 -6.11
C PHE A 615 10.67 -17.57 -6.96
N PHE A 616 11.15 -16.79 -7.93
CA PHE A 616 10.28 -16.24 -8.98
C PHE A 616 9.83 -17.32 -9.97
N TRP A 617 8.60 -17.20 -10.46
CA TRP A 617 7.98 -18.08 -11.46
C TRP A 617 7.73 -17.30 -12.75
N THR A 618 8.14 -17.87 -13.88
CA THR A 618 8.19 -17.24 -15.20
C THR A 618 7.11 -17.76 -16.15
N TYR A 619 6.10 -18.50 -15.67
CA TYR A 619 5.00 -18.99 -16.49
C TYR A 619 4.03 -17.90 -16.94
N THR A 620 4.08 -16.73 -16.30
CA THR A 620 3.28 -15.56 -16.66
C THR A 620 4.19 -14.37 -16.97
N SER A 621 3.62 -13.39 -17.66
CA SER A 621 4.20 -12.06 -17.80
C SER A 621 3.26 -11.06 -17.10
N PRO A 622 3.69 -10.39 -16.02
CA PRO A 622 5.01 -10.49 -15.38
C PRO A 622 5.27 -11.85 -14.71
N ARG A 623 6.56 -12.10 -14.40
CA ARG A 623 6.96 -13.19 -13.50
C ARG A 623 6.29 -12.99 -12.13
N ARG A 624 5.86 -14.08 -11.49
CA ARG A 624 5.14 -14.05 -10.21
C ARG A 624 6.04 -14.53 -9.07
N ASP A 625 5.96 -13.88 -7.93
CA ASP A 625 6.70 -14.27 -6.72
C ASP A 625 6.01 -15.46 -6.03
N GLY A 626 6.73 -16.58 -5.91
CA GLY A 626 6.22 -17.79 -5.25
C GLY A 626 5.92 -17.62 -3.76
N ALA A 627 6.49 -16.61 -3.09
CA ALA A 627 6.15 -16.30 -1.69
C ALA A 627 4.73 -15.76 -1.51
N LEU A 628 4.11 -15.23 -2.56
CA LEU A 628 2.75 -14.69 -2.52
C LEU A 628 1.68 -15.76 -2.76
N GLU A 629 2.10 -16.97 -3.09
CA GLU A 629 1.22 -18.12 -3.25
C GLU A 629 1.24 -18.95 -1.94
N ASN A 630 0.17 -18.81 -1.17
CA ASN A 630 0.07 -19.42 0.17
C ASN A 630 0.17 -20.94 0.11
N ASP A 631 -0.37 -21.55 -0.94
CA ASP A 631 -0.37 -23.00 -1.10
C ASP A 631 1.05 -23.56 -1.35
N ILE A 632 1.93 -22.81 -2.02
CA ILE A 632 3.36 -23.11 -2.17
C ILE A 632 4.10 -22.97 -0.84
N VAL A 633 3.89 -21.87 -0.11
CA VAL A 633 4.56 -21.65 1.18
C VAL A 633 4.15 -22.74 2.19
N THR A 634 2.87 -23.10 2.20
CA THR A 634 2.33 -24.16 3.05
C THR A 634 2.86 -25.53 2.62
N HIS A 635 2.95 -25.81 1.32
CA HIS A 635 3.58 -27.02 0.79
C HIS A 635 5.01 -27.17 1.31
N GLU A 636 5.84 -26.14 1.14
CA GLU A 636 7.23 -26.22 1.59
C GLU A 636 7.35 -26.42 3.11
N TYR A 637 6.50 -25.78 3.91
CA TYR A 637 6.46 -26.02 5.35
C TYR A 637 5.99 -27.44 5.69
N GLY A 638 5.04 -27.99 4.91
CA GLY A 638 4.57 -29.37 5.00
C GLY A 638 5.68 -30.41 4.82
N ARG A 639 6.69 -30.12 3.99
CA ARG A 639 7.91 -30.94 3.90
C ARG A 639 8.67 -30.97 5.22
N GLY A 640 8.80 -29.82 5.88
CA GLY A 640 9.40 -29.70 7.20
C GLY A 640 8.68 -30.56 8.23
N ILE A 641 7.35 -30.43 8.31
CA ILE A 641 6.50 -31.19 9.23
C ILE A 641 6.64 -32.70 8.98
N SER A 642 6.47 -33.15 7.73
CA SER A 642 6.50 -34.57 7.40
C SER A 642 7.86 -35.21 7.66
N ASN A 643 8.97 -34.52 7.38
CA ASN A 643 10.31 -35.00 7.70
C ASN A 643 10.62 -35.01 9.20
N ARG A 644 10.16 -34.02 9.97
CA ARG A 644 10.36 -33.97 11.43
C ARG A 644 9.52 -35.02 12.15
N LEU A 645 8.26 -35.21 11.77
CA LEU A 645 7.38 -36.17 12.42
C LEU A 645 7.74 -37.63 12.09
N THR A 646 8.04 -37.91 10.82
CA THR A 646 8.34 -39.28 10.37
C THR A 646 9.66 -39.75 10.95
N GLY A 647 9.64 -40.82 11.75
CA GLY A 647 10.85 -41.36 12.37
C GLY A 647 11.42 -40.55 13.53
N GLY A 648 10.70 -39.52 14.00
CA GLY A 648 10.96 -38.86 15.29
C GLY A 648 12.14 -37.88 15.32
N GLY A 649 12.02 -36.77 14.60
CA GLY A 649 12.95 -35.62 14.69
C GLY A 649 14.27 -35.80 13.94
N THR A 650 14.51 -36.97 13.33
CA THR A 650 15.77 -37.27 12.64
C THR A 650 15.87 -36.64 11.25
N ALA A 651 14.74 -36.35 10.60
CA ALA A 651 14.66 -35.87 9.22
C ALA A 651 15.36 -36.77 8.17
N THR A 652 15.60 -38.04 8.48
CA THR A 652 16.26 -39.02 7.60
C THR A 652 15.34 -40.17 7.19
N CYS A 653 14.03 -40.00 7.35
CA CYS A 653 13.05 -41.07 7.22
C CYS A 653 12.09 -40.94 6.04
N LEU A 654 12.28 -39.95 5.16
CA LEU A 654 11.62 -39.88 3.86
C LEU A 654 12.69 -39.83 2.75
N GLN A 655 13.38 -40.95 2.54
CA GLN A 655 14.58 -41.05 1.69
C GLN A 655 14.41 -41.98 0.49
N THR A 656 13.64 -43.07 0.63
CA THR A 656 13.28 -43.91 -0.52
C THR A 656 12.41 -43.14 -1.51
N THR A 657 12.42 -43.50 -2.80
CA THR A 657 11.61 -42.83 -3.83
C THR A 657 10.14 -42.71 -3.41
N GLU A 658 9.55 -43.81 -2.93
CA GLU A 658 8.15 -43.85 -2.52
C GLU A 658 7.89 -42.96 -1.29
N ALA A 659 8.78 -42.99 -0.29
CA ALA A 659 8.67 -42.15 0.90
C ALA A 659 8.85 -40.66 0.59
N ARG A 660 9.79 -40.30 -0.30
CA ARG A 660 9.96 -38.92 -0.76
C ARG A 660 8.72 -38.41 -1.49
N GLY A 661 8.13 -39.26 -2.35
CA GLY A 661 6.85 -38.96 -2.99
C GLY A 661 5.71 -38.81 -1.99
N LEU A 662 5.62 -39.64 -0.95
CA LEU A 662 4.67 -39.43 0.14
C LEU A 662 4.87 -38.06 0.82
N GLY A 663 6.13 -37.63 1.01
CA GLY A 663 6.46 -36.29 1.52
C GLY A 663 5.91 -35.15 0.65
N GLU A 664 6.00 -35.27 -0.67
CA GLU A 664 5.34 -34.33 -1.61
C GLU A 664 3.82 -34.33 -1.40
N GLY A 665 3.20 -35.51 -1.37
CA GLY A 665 1.74 -35.60 -1.26
C GLY A 665 1.20 -35.09 0.07
N TRP A 666 1.93 -35.32 1.18
CA TRP A 666 1.59 -34.73 2.48
C TRP A 666 1.66 -33.21 2.46
N SER A 667 2.59 -32.65 1.68
CA SER A 667 2.77 -31.21 1.55
C SER A 667 1.60 -30.57 0.77
N ASP A 668 1.22 -31.16 -0.37
CA ASP A 668 0.04 -30.75 -1.14
C ASP A 668 -1.26 -30.88 -0.32
N ALA A 669 -1.40 -31.96 0.46
CA ALA A 669 -2.54 -32.19 1.35
C ALA A 669 -2.70 -31.10 2.43
N LEU A 670 -1.59 -30.64 3.01
CA LEU A 670 -1.61 -29.55 3.98
C LEU A 670 -2.01 -28.22 3.30
N ALA A 671 -1.47 -27.96 2.11
CA ALA A 671 -1.80 -26.79 1.31
C ALA A 671 -3.30 -26.75 0.92
N GLU A 672 -3.88 -27.89 0.54
CA GLU A 672 -5.31 -28.00 0.31
C GLU A 672 -6.11 -27.64 1.56
N TRP A 673 -5.71 -28.21 2.71
CA TRP A 673 -6.39 -28.01 3.96
C TRP A 673 -6.40 -26.53 4.37
N THR A 674 -5.29 -25.82 4.21
CA THR A 674 -5.19 -24.39 4.54
C THR A 674 -6.05 -23.53 3.62
N GLU A 675 -6.12 -23.85 2.33
CA GLU A 675 -6.88 -23.08 1.33
C GLU A 675 -8.39 -23.33 1.34
N GLN A 676 -8.86 -24.47 1.85
CA GLN A 676 -10.29 -24.76 1.85
C GLN A 676 -11.06 -23.84 2.81
N THR A 677 -11.99 -23.02 2.32
CA THR A 677 -12.70 -22.00 3.14
C THR A 677 -14.13 -22.38 3.50
N SER A 678 -14.68 -23.47 2.97
CA SER A 678 -16.07 -23.88 3.21
C SER A 678 -16.27 -25.39 3.15
N ALA A 679 -17.48 -25.84 3.50
CA ALA A 679 -17.89 -27.25 3.37
C ALA A 679 -18.06 -27.71 1.92
N LYS A 680 -18.08 -26.79 0.95
CA LYS A 680 -18.34 -27.11 -0.45
C LYS A 680 -17.16 -27.89 -1.02
N GLU A 681 -17.44 -29.10 -1.51
CA GLU A 681 -16.48 -29.86 -2.30
C GLU A 681 -16.03 -29.05 -3.52
N ARG A 682 -14.72 -29.02 -3.76
CA ARG A 682 -14.12 -28.34 -4.90
C ARG A 682 -12.93 -29.14 -5.40
N ASP A 683 -12.65 -29.00 -6.69
CA ASP A 683 -11.37 -29.40 -7.23
C ASP A 683 -10.30 -28.43 -6.70
N PHE A 684 -9.19 -28.97 -6.18
CA PHE A 684 -8.07 -28.19 -5.69
C PHE A 684 -6.91 -28.22 -6.69
N THR A 685 -6.42 -27.03 -7.03
CA THR A 685 -5.22 -26.84 -7.86
C THR A 685 -4.15 -26.16 -7.03
N LEU A 686 -2.95 -26.70 -7.05
CA LEU A 686 -1.79 -26.11 -6.39
C LEU A 686 -1.12 -25.06 -7.30
N GLY A 687 -0.67 -23.95 -6.74
CA GLY A 687 0.17 -22.95 -7.42
C GLY A 687 -0.56 -22.18 -8.52
N SER A 688 -1.87 -21.96 -8.36
CA SER A 688 -2.70 -21.33 -9.39
C SER A 688 -2.34 -19.87 -9.67
N TYR A 689 -1.81 -19.16 -8.66
CA TYR A 689 -1.22 -17.85 -8.82
C TYR A 689 0.04 -17.95 -9.68
N VAL A 690 0.98 -18.86 -9.44
CA VAL A 690 2.21 -18.88 -10.25
C VAL A 690 2.04 -19.54 -11.62
N ASN A 691 1.03 -20.41 -11.79
CA ASN A 691 0.67 -21.08 -13.04
C ASN A 691 -0.86 -21.14 -13.21
N THR A 692 -1.40 -20.54 -14.27
CA THR A 692 -2.84 -20.41 -14.49
C THR A 692 -3.60 -21.74 -14.67
N GLN A 693 -2.92 -22.87 -14.85
CA GLN A 693 -3.53 -24.20 -15.01
C GLN A 693 -3.27 -25.16 -13.84
N SER A 694 -2.52 -24.74 -12.80
CA SER A 694 -1.86 -25.56 -11.76
C SER A 694 -0.46 -26.04 -12.12
N ILE A 695 0.39 -26.21 -11.11
CA ILE A 695 1.72 -26.82 -11.23
C ILE A 695 1.68 -28.36 -11.12
N ARG A 696 0.52 -28.95 -10.84
CA ARG A 696 0.30 -30.41 -10.84
C ARG A 696 -0.39 -30.86 -12.13
N THR A 697 -0.31 -32.15 -12.43
CA THR A 697 -0.79 -32.71 -13.70
C THR A 697 -2.31 -32.67 -13.79
N TYR A 698 -2.98 -32.93 -12.68
CA TYR A 698 -4.44 -32.90 -12.57
C TYR A 698 -4.83 -32.13 -11.31
N PRO A 699 -5.98 -31.42 -11.31
CA PRO A 699 -6.60 -30.98 -10.07
C PRO A 699 -6.86 -32.17 -9.13
N TYR A 700 -6.71 -31.97 -7.84
CA TYR A 700 -7.19 -32.92 -6.84
C TYR A 700 -8.71 -32.86 -6.82
N SER A 701 -9.33 -33.95 -7.26
CA SER A 701 -10.77 -34.02 -7.50
C SER A 701 -11.25 -35.43 -7.18
N THR A 702 -12.37 -35.56 -6.47
CA THR A 702 -13.01 -36.87 -6.24
C THR A 702 -13.60 -37.48 -7.52
N ASN A 703 -13.70 -36.70 -8.60
CA ASN A 703 -14.16 -37.15 -9.90
C ASN A 703 -13.05 -37.92 -10.64
N MET A 704 -13.28 -39.21 -10.87
CA MET A 704 -12.34 -40.11 -11.56
C MET A 704 -12.08 -39.74 -13.03
N THR A 705 -12.94 -38.92 -13.64
CA THR A 705 -12.72 -38.37 -14.99
C THR A 705 -11.79 -37.16 -14.95
N THR A 706 -11.97 -36.25 -13.98
CA THR A 706 -11.10 -35.07 -13.80
C THR A 706 -9.70 -35.48 -13.40
N ASN A 707 -9.58 -36.43 -12.47
CA ASN A 707 -8.30 -36.99 -12.06
C ASN A 707 -8.38 -38.53 -12.05
N PRO A 708 -7.79 -39.21 -13.05
CA PRO A 708 -7.90 -40.67 -13.18
C PRO A 708 -6.83 -41.45 -12.39
N ARG A 709 -5.96 -40.78 -11.60
CA ARG A 709 -4.86 -41.45 -10.91
C ARG A 709 -5.35 -42.43 -9.83
N THR A 710 -4.64 -43.54 -9.71
CA THR A 710 -4.86 -44.62 -8.72
C THR A 710 -3.53 -45.13 -8.18
N TYR A 711 -3.55 -46.01 -7.18
CA TYR A 711 -2.33 -46.63 -6.63
C TYR A 711 -1.48 -47.34 -7.72
N ALA A 712 -2.11 -47.98 -8.70
CA ALA A 712 -1.41 -48.62 -9.81
C ALA A 712 -0.72 -47.64 -10.76
N THR A 713 -1.08 -46.35 -10.75
CA THR A 713 -0.37 -45.30 -11.51
C THR A 713 1.12 -45.28 -11.13
N LEU A 714 1.46 -45.60 -9.88
CA LEU A 714 2.84 -45.66 -9.38
C LEU A 714 3.74 -46.68 -10.10
N LYS A 715 3.18 -47.65 -10.86
CA LYS A 715 3.97 -48.60 -11.67
C LYS A 715 4.62 -47.95 -12.87
N GLY A 716 3.99 -46.91 -13.42
CA GLY A 716 4.46 -46.20 -14.62
C GLY A 716 5.41 -45.04 -14.32
N LEU A 717 5.61 -44.69 -13.05
CA LEU A 717 6.43 -43.55 -12.64
C LEU A 717 7.86 -44.00 -12.33
N GLY A 718 8.84 -43.27 -12.85
CA GLY A 718 10.26 -43.49 -12.59
C GLY A 718 10.74 -42.85 -11.28
N ASP A 719 11.96 -43.19 -10.85
CA ASP A 719 12.51 -42.71 -9.57
C ASP A 719 12.73 -41.19 -9.49
N GLY A 720 12.78 -40.49 -10.63
CA GLY A 720 12.90 -39.04 -10.69
C GLY A 720 11.58 -38.28 -10.58
N ASP A 721 10.43 -38.97 -10.62
CA ASP A 721 9.11 -38.34 -10.73
C ASP A 721 8.41 -38.18 -9.39
N LEU A 722 9.12 -37.62 -8.41
CA LEU A 722 8.68 -37.52 -7.02
C LEU A 722 7.37 -36.74 -6.86
N HIS A 723 7.18 -35.68 -7.64
CA HIS A 723 5.94 -34.89 -7.62
C HIS A 723 4.77 -35.71 -8.15
N SER A 724 4.92 -36.46 -9.25
CA SER A 724 3.81 -37.30 -9.74
C SER A 724 3.50 -38.46 -8.81
N ILE A 725 4.52 -39.00 -8.12
CA ILE A 725 4.28 -39.94 -7.03
C ILE A 725 3.46 -39.24 -5.95
N GLY A 726 3.87 -38.07 -5.47
CA GLY A 726 3.14 -37.31 -4.45
C GLY A 726 1.70 -36.95 -4.80
N GLU A 727 1.42 -36.60 -6.06
CA GLU A 727 0.07 -36.34 -6.54
C GLU A 727 -0.88 -37.53 -6.30
N VAL A 728 -0.39 -38.78 -6.33
CA VAL A 728 -1.24 -39.95 -6.03
C VAL A 728 -1.61 -39.99 -4.55
N TRP A 729 -0.68 -39.65 -3.64
CA TRP A 729 -0.94 -39.60 -2.20
C TRP A 729 -1.83 -38.41 -1.82
N ALA A 730 -1.56 -37.22 -2.36
CA ALA A 730 -2.39 -36.04 -2.13
C ALA A 730 -3.84 -36.29 -2.61
N LEU A 731 -4.02 -36.99 -3.72
CA LEU A 731 -5.34 -37.39 -4.21
C LEU A 731 -6.05 -38.40 -3.30
N LEU A 732 -5.33 -39.38 -2.75
CA LEU A 732 -5.86 -40.28 -1.71
C LEU A 732 -6.30 -39.49 -0.48
N TRP A 733 -5.49 -38.49 -0.08
CA TRP A 733 -5.81 -37.62 1.04
C TRP A 733 -7.01 -36.71 0.76
N HIS A 734 -7.14 -36.18 -0.44
CA HIS A 734 -8.30 -35.42 -0.89
C HIS A 734 -9.61 -36.23 -0.74
N GLU A 735 -9.60 -37.52 -1.12
CA GLU A 735 -10.76 -38.41 -0.91
C GLU A 735 -11.08 -38.58 0.59
N ILE A 736 -10.07 -38.74 1.44
CA ILE A 736 -10.25 -38.81 2.90
C ILE A 736 -10.82 -37.49 3.43
N TYR A 737 -10.27 -36.36 3.00
CA TYR A 737 -10.63 -35.03 3.48
C TYR A 737 -12.07 -34.69 3.13
N VAL A 738 -12.47 -34.90 1.87
CA VAL A 738 -13.85 -34.69 1.41
C VAL A 738 -14.81 -35.64 2.14
N ALA A 739 -14.44 -36.91 2.32
CA ALA A 739 -15.29 -37.87 3.03
C ALA A 739 -15.51 -37.48 4.51
N LEU A 740 -14.47 -36.97 5.18
CA LEU A 740 -14.57 -36.49 6.56
C LEU A 740 -15.44 -35.23 6.65
N ILE A 741 -15.26 -34.26 5.74
CA ILE A 741 -16.13 -33.06 5.68
C ILE A 741 -17.58 -33.45 5.40
N ALA A 742 -17.82 -34.40 4.49
CA ALA A 742 -19.17 -34.87 4.20
C ALA A 742 -19.85 -35.51 5.42
N LYS A 743 -19.09 -36.23 6.25
CA LYS A 743 -19.62 -36.89 7.46
C LYS A 743 -19.82 -35.93 8.64
N TYR A 744 -18.87 -35.02 8.86
CA TYR A 744 -18.79 -34.22 10.09
C TYR A 744 -18.96 -32.71 9.90
N GLY A 745 -19.19 -32.27 8.66
CA GLY A 745 -19.24 -30.86 8.30
C GLY A 745 -17.87 -30.19 8.29
N PHE A 746 -17.87 -28.88 8.07
CA PHE A 746 -16.67 -28.04 8.02
C PHE A 746 -16.78 -26.90 9.04
N THR A 747 -15.70 -26.62 9.75
CA THR A 747 -15.58 -25.43 10.59
C THR A 747 -14.70 -24.38 9.93
N THR A 748 -15.18 -23.14 9.92
CA THR A 748 -14.38 -21.96 9.53
C THR A 748 -13.40 -21.56 10.64
N ASN A 749 -13.65 -21.93 11.90
CA ASN A 749 -12.71 -21.74 12.99
C ASN A 749 -11.63 -22.83 13.00
N LYS A 750 -10.71 -22.73 12.04
CA LYS A 750 -9.58 -23.67 11.86
C LYS A 750 -8.59 -23.70 13.03
N ASN A 751 -8.57 -22.66 13.86
CA ASN A 751 -7.66 -22.52 14.99
C ASN A 751 -8.09 -23.29 16.24
N ASP A 752 -9.30 -23.84 16.26
CA ASP A 752 -9.79 -24.62 17.38
C ASP A 752 -9.66 -26.13 17.08
N PRO A 753 -8.62 -26.81 17.62
CA PRO A 753 -8.43 -28.24 17.40
C PRO A 753 -9.45 -29.09 18.17
N THR A 754 -10.26 -28.52 19.07
CA THR A 754 -11.18 -29.31 19.90
C THR A 754 -12.50 -29.64 19.20
N LEU A 755 -12.76 -29.02 18.05
CA LEU A 755 -13.99 -29.19 17.29
C LEU A 755 -14.05 -30.57 16.60
N ALA A 756 -15.23 -31.19 16.61
CA ALA A 756 -15.47 -32.47 15.93
C ALA A 756 -15.82 -32.30 14.43
N ALA A 757 -15.35 -31.24 13.78
CA ALA A 757 -15.58 -30.98 12.37
C ALA A 757 -14.67 -31.84 11.48
N GLY A 758 -15.11 -32.16 10.26
CA GLY A 758 -14.39 -33.05 9.35
C GLY A 758 -13.00 -32.53 8.98
N ASN A 759 -12.84 -31.22 8.79
CA ASN A 759 -11.53 -30.64 8.55
C ASN A 759 -10.63 -30.66 9.80
N THR A 760 -11.17 -30.46 11.00
CA THR A 760 -10.40 -30.62 12.24
C THR A 760 -9.92 -32.07 12.41
N ILE A 761 -10.81 -33.04 12.16
CA ILE A 761 -10.48 -34.47 12.22
C ILE A 761 -9.38 -34.82 11.21
N ALA A 762 -9.49 -34.33 9.98
CA ALA A 762 -8.48 -34.58 8.95
C ALA A 762 -7.09 -34.10 9.37
N LEU A 763 -6.94 -32.88 9.90
CA LEU A 763 -5.62 -32.38 10.32
C LEU A 763 -5.08 -33.11 11.56
N HIS A 764 -5.93 -33.60 12.46
CA HIS A 764 -5.49 -34.50 13.52
C HIS A 764 -4.91 -35.81 12.97
N LEU A 765 -5.61 -36.46 12.03
CA LEU A 765 -5.17 -37.71 11.42
C LEU A 765 -3.90 -37.52 10.56
N PHE A 766 -3.74 -36.34 9.96
CA PHE A 766 -2.53 -35.95 9.23
C PHE A 766 -1.32 -35.98 10.17
N ILE A 767 -1.38 -35.24 11.28
CA ILE A 767 -0.26 -35.12 12.23
C ILE A 767 0.02 -36.44 12.92
N ASP A 768 -1.02 -37.15 13.39
CA ASP A 768 -0.85 -38.41 14.10
C ASP A 768 -0.41 -39.55 13.16
N GLY A 769 -0.90 -39.58 11.92
CA GLY A 769 -0.46 -40.54 10.92
C GLY A 769 1.03 -40.40 10.61
N LEU A 770 1.53 -39.17 10.46
CA LEU A 770 2.96 -38.89 10.27
C LEU A 770 3.81 -39.32 11.47
N LYS A 771 3.29 -39.20 12.70
CA LYS A 771 3.97 -39.68 13.91
C LYS A 771 4.02 -41.20 14.01
N LEU A 772 3.02 -41.89 13.48
CA LEU A 772 2.88 -43.35 13.60
C LEU A 772 3.54 -44.12 12.46
N GLN A 773 3.68 -43.53 11.28
CA GLN A 773 4.23 -44.25 10.13
C GLN A 773 5.72 -44.59 10.34
N PRO A 774 6.18 -45.75 9.84
CA PRO A 774 7.57 -46.17 10.01
C PRO A 774 8.53 -45.28 9.21
N CYS A 775 9.83 -45.38 9.52
CA CYS A 775 10.87 -44.76 8.71
C CYS A 775 10.87 -45.34 7.29
N ASN A 776 10.95 -44.48 6.27
CA ASN A 776 10.80 -44.81 4.85
C ASN A 776 9.51 -45.59 4.54
N PRO A 777 8.34 -45.00 4.84
CA PRO A 777 7.06 -45.67 4.68
C PRO A 777 6.76 -45.98 3.20
N THR A 778 6.01 -47.05 2.99
CA THR A 778 5.28 -47.30 1.75
C THR A 778 3.90 -46.65 1.83
N TYR A 779 3.18 -46.54 0.70
CA TYR A 779 1.78 -46.09 0.69
C TYR A 779 0.89 -46.92 1.62
N ILE A 780 1.15 -48.24 1.68
CA ILE A 780 0.41 -49.16 2.54
C ILE A 780 0.66 -48.82 4.01
N SER A 781 1.92 -48.68 4.42
CA SER A 781 2.24 -48.38 5.82
C SER A 781 1.83 -46.95 6.22
N ALA A 782 1.84 -45.99 5.30
CA ALA A 782 1.33 -44.63 5.54
C ALA A 782 -0.20 -44.64 5.72
N ARG A 783 -0.94 -45.35 4.86
CA ARG A 783 -2.40 -45.55 5.01
C ARG A 783 -2.72 -46.19 6.35
N ASP A 784 -2.03 -47.28 6.67
CA ASP A 784 -2.27 -48.03 7.90
C ASP A 784 -1.98 -47.16 9.15
N ALA A 785 -0.97 -46.29 9.09
CA ALA A 785 -0.69 -45.33 10.14
C ALA A 785 -1.82 -44.29 10.32
N VAL A 786 -2.44 -43.81 9.23
CA VAL A 786 -3.61 -42.91 9.30
C VAL A 786 -4.83 -43.59 9.90
N ILE A 787 -5.08 -44.86 9.55
CA ILE A 787 -6.15 -45.65 10.15
C ILE A 787 -5.87 -45.92 11.64
N GLN A 788 -4.63 -46.22 11.99
CA GLN A 788 -4.22 -46.39 13.38
C GLN A 788 -4.32 -45.08 14.17
N ALA A 789 -4.08 -43.92 13.55
CA ALA A 789 -4.30 -42.63 14.17
C ALA A 789 -5.77 -42.43 14.53
N ASP A 790 -6.71 -42.83 13.68
CA ASP A 790 -8.14 -42.80 13.98
C ASP A 790 -8.51 -43.75 15.12
N ALA A 791 -7.94 -44.96 15.13
CA ALA A 791 -8.09 -45.90 16.24
C ALA A 791 -7.63 -45.30 17.57
N ASN A 792 -6.46 -44.65 17.57
CA ASN A 792 -5.86 -44.08 18.77
C ASN A 792 -6.61 -42.85 19.29
N ARG A 793 -7.04 -41.94 18.40
CA ARG A 793 -7.63 -40.65 18.80
C ARG A 793 -9.15 -40.71 18.93
N TYR A 794 -9.83 -41.41 18.02
CA TYR A 794 -11.29 -41.42 17.92
C TYR A 794 -11.89 -42.81 18.15
N GLY A 795 -11.12 -43.78 18.62
CA GLY A 795 -11.60 -45.14 18.87
C GLY A 795 -11.97 -45.90 17.59
N GLY A 796 -11.46 -45.46 16.43
CA GLY A 796 -11.64 -46.17 15.16
C GLY A 796 -12.99 -45.94 14.47
N VAL A 797 -13.79 -44.98 14.92
CA VAL A 797 -15.13 -44.68 14.39
C VAL A 797 -15.14 -44.23 12.91
N ASN A 798 -13.98 -43.90 12.34
CA ASN A 798 -13.84 -43.54 10.92
C ASN A 798 -13.15 -44.62 10.08
N THR A 799 -12.74 -45.74 10.67
CA THR A 799 -12.02 -46.83 9.98
C THR A 799 -12.63 -47.18 8.62
N CYS A 800 -13.93 -47.48 8.55
CA CYS A 800 -14.57 -47.83 7.28
C CYS A 800 -14.67 -46.67 6.28
N LEU A 801 -14.77 -45.43 6.77
CA LEU A 801 -14.76 -44.24 5.91
C LEU A 801 -13.38 -44.06 5.26
N LEU A 802 -12.32 -44.18 6.05
CA LEU A 802 -10.93 -44.07 5.60
C LEU A 802 -10.59 -45.18 4.60
N TRP A 803 -10.97 -46.43 4.89
CA TRP A 803 -10.81 -47.54 3.96
C TRP A 803 -11.56 -47.33 2.65
N LYS A 804 -12.79 -46.82 2.68
CA LYS A 804 -13.58 -46.52 1.47
C LYS A 804 -12.91 -45.46 0.61
N ALA A 805 -12.42 -44.37 1.21
CA ALA A 805 -11.67 -43.33 0.51
C ALA A 805 -10.40 -43.89 -0.17
N CYS A 806 -9.59 -44.68 0.57
CA CYS A 806 -8.37 -45.28 0.00
C CYS A 806 -8.69 -46.32 -1.08
N ALA A 807 -9.69 -47.17 -0.85
CA ALA A 807 -10.11 -48.21 -1.78
C ALA A 807 -10.63 -47.61 -3.09
N LYS A 808 -11.32 -46.46 -3.08
CA LYS A 808 -11.79 -45.79 -4.31
C LYS A 808 -10.65 -45.49 -5.30
N ARG A 809 -9.44 -45.24 -4.78
CA ARG A 809 -8.22 -44.96 -5.57
C ARG A 809 -7.28 -46.16 -5.66
N GLY A 810 -7.74 -47.37 -5.34
CA GLY A 810 -6.96 -48.61 -5.49
C GLY A 810 -6.01 -48.96 -4.34
N LEU A 811 -6.03 -48.22 -3.23
CA LEU A 811 -5.23 -48.52 -2.03
C LEU A 811 -6.08 -49.22 -0.95
N GLY A 812 -6.98 -50.12 -1.36
CA GLY A 812 -7.83 -50.92 -0.47
C GLY A 812 -7.10 -52.05 0.26
N TYR A 813 -7.86 -52.86 1.01
CA TYR A 813 -7.34 -53.86 1.94
C TYR A 813 -6.42 -54.89 1.28
N GLY A 814 -6.74 -55.31 0.05
CA GLY A 814 -5.92 -56.26 -0.72
C GLY A 814 -4.76 -55.66 -1.51
N ALA A 815 -4.44 -54.37 -1.35
CA ALA A 815 -3.34 -53.74 -2.09
C ALA A 815 -1.99 -54.28 -1.62
N THR A 816 -1.04 -54.45 -2.55
CA THR A 816 0.31 -54.99 -2.28
C THR A 816 1.40 -53.99 -2.66
N THR A 817 2.59 -54.11 -2.06
CA THR A 817 3.75 -53.25 -2.37
C THR A 817 4.24 -53.36 -3.81
N THR A 818 3.73 -54.33 -4.58
CA THR A 818 3.90 -54.40 -6.03
C THR A 818 2.97 -53.45 -6.80
N LYS A 819 2.33 -52.49 -6.13
CA LYS A 819 1.53 -51.39 -6.70
C LYS A 819 0.33 -51.89 -7.52
N VAL A 820 -0.34 -52.94 -7.02
CA VAL A 820 -1.56 -53.49 -7.63
C VAL A 820 -2.77 -52.85 -6.96
N ASN A 821 -3.69 -52.33 -7.77
CA ASN A 821 -4.94 -51.77 -7.25
C ASN A 821 -5.75 -52.84 -6.51
N SER A 822 -6.26 -52.47 -5.34
CA SER A 822 -7.36 -53.18 -4.69
C SER A 822 -8.45 -52.21 -4.31
N MET A 823 -9.68 -52.56 -4.68
CA MET A 823 -10.89 -51.85 -4.26
C MET A 823 -11.57 -52.54 -3.07
N THR A 824 -10.95 -53.57 -2.49
CA THR A 824 -11.56 -54.36 -1.41
C THR A 824 -11.51 -53.60 -0.09
N LEU A 825 -12.55 -53.80 0.73
CA LEU A 825 -12.62 -53.31 2.10
C LEU A 825 -12.30 -54.45 3.08
N PRO A 826 -11.79 -54.15 4.28
CA PRO A 826 -11.65 -55.16 5.31
C PRO A 826 -13.03 -55.68 5.75
N PRO A 827 -13.13 -56.93 6.25
CA PRO A 827 -14.37 -57.46 6.82
C PRO A 827 -14.91 -56.56 7.94
N GLY A 828 -16.21 -56.26 7.91
CA GLY A 828 -16.86 -55.35 8.87
C GLY A 828 -16.98 -53.90 8.38
N CYS A 829 -16.45 -53.61 7.19
CA CYS A 829 -16.73 -52.45 6.37
C CYS A 829 -17.48 -52.87 5.08
#